data_AF-A0ABD2ZZD3-F1
#
_entry.id   AF-A0ABD2ZZD3-F1
#
_cell.length_a   1.000
_cell.length_b   1.000
_cell.length_c   1.000
_cell.angle_alpha   90.00
_cell.angle_beta   90.00
_cell.angle_gamma   90.00
#
_symmetry.space_group_name_H-M   'P 1'
#
loop_
_entity.id
_entity.type
_entity.pdbx_description
1 polymer ?
#
loop_
_entity_poly.entity_id
_entity_poly.type
_entity_poly.pdbx_seq_one_letter_code
_entity_poly.pdbx_strand_id
1 'polypeptide(L)'
;MGSRKNNNSSSYDYSFKILLIGDSGVGKSSLVLSFISQQYLQDLSPTIGVDFKMKLLTFGGKRMKLTIWDTAGQERFGSLTSSYYRGAHGIILVYDVTRRETFTNLSEIWAKEVEIYSTNHDCIRILVGNKVDRDSERAVTVEEGIALAREHKCLFFECSARTRANVQQCFKELISKIVEVPSLLDKGSAIVKKQVLEKKQMCRAENSMVSALLDGTNSTDIYKEWVVSLDSTFNPVSSPQPVITINGQFPGPLINATTNDFVHVNLFNNLDESLLFTWNGIQQRLNSWQDGVSGTNCPIQPGKNWTYVFETKDQIGTFTYFPSINFQKVAGGFGPIQVNNRVVIAVPFATPEAEFDLLIGDWFSADYRVVRSSIQGKFMSYGAVPDVILMNGKGPYGLPNSKEHESFTVTKGKTYRFRISNVGTFFSFNFRIQSHLMVLVETEGSYTNQITLDSLDVHVGQSYSVLVTAIQDESDYYMVATPKLLNTSDSSPLVAKGVLHYANYVGTVSGPLPSEPNPYDIDFSVDQAKSIRWNLTAGAARPNPQGTFNVTNITLSKTFILHGSISEIDGLSRYTVNNVSYFTPNTPLKLADQFVNGSVVYQLDAFPVDSINDAATYGVSVVTGVHKGWLEIVFKNDLYVMDSWHLDGFGFYVVGFGDGDWTPESRTSYNLYDPVVRSTVQVYPQRWTAVYVFLDNPGMWNLRSQHSVNWYLGQELYIRVHDPDPNPAKEKPPPQKRMFDDQSNAPIASPFAQPSPLLPDSPAPQVAISPPFPQPIAPSNAPIASPIAQPSPLLPESPAPQVAISPPFPQPIAPSNAPIASPIAQPSPLLPGSPAPQVAVLPPFPQPIAPSPQSGW
;
A
#
# COMPACT_ATOMS: atom_id res chain seq x y z
N MET A 1 -35.92 6.09 38.57
CA MET A 1 -35.87 4.76 37.89
C MET A 1 -36.12 4.97 36.41
N GLY A 2 -35.37 4.30 35.53
CA GLY A 2 -35.53 4.39 34.07
C GLY A 2 -34.72 3.27 33.41
N SER A 3 -35.32 2.56 32.45
CA SER A 3 -34.78 1.28 31.98
C SER A 3 -33.71 1.44 30.89
N ARG A 4 -32.55 0.80 31.07
CA ARG A 4 -31.56 0.62 29.99
C ARG A 4 -32.07 -0.44 29.01
N LYS A 5 -32.31 -0.05 27.75
CA LYS A 5 -32.43 -1.01 26.65
C LYS A 5 -31.02 -1.49 26.27
N ASN A 6 -30.73 -2.77 26.52
CA ASN A 6 -29.51 -3.40 26.00
C ASN A 6 -29.67 -3.69 24.50
N ASN A 7 -28.73 -3.23 23.67
CA ASN A 7 -28.53 -3.79 22.33
C ASN A 7 -27.89 -5.17 22.49
N ASN A 8 -28.69 -6.24 22.40
CA ASN A 8 -28.19 -7.60 22.41
C ASN A 8 -27.41 -7.89 21.11
N SER A 9 -26.09 -8.02 21.20
CA SER A 9 -25.31 -8.71 20.17
C SER A 9 -25.73 -10.18 20.10
N SER A 10 -25.97 -10.68 18.89
CA SER A 10 -26.53 -12.01 18.64
C SER A 10 -25.48 -13.11 18.80
N SER A 11 -25.11 -13.39 20.05
CA SER A 11 -24.42 -14.62 20.43
C SER A 11 -25.17 -15.85 19.90
N TYR A 12 -24.43 -16.89 19.55
CA TYR A 12 -24.91 -18.21 19.20
C TYR A 12 -24.20 -19.24 20.09
N ASP A 13 -24.84 -20.39 20.31
CA ASP A 13 -24.39 -21.42 21.25
C ASP A 13 -23.40 -22.40 20.58
N TYR A 14 -23.51 -22.59 19.26
CA TYR A 14 -22.58 -23.39 18.45
C TYR A 14 -22.41 -22.83 17.02
N SER A 15 -21.28 -23.14 16.37
CA SER A 15 -21.03 -22.86 14.95
C SER A 15 -20.56 -24.12 14.21
N PHE A 16 -21.15 -24.42 13.05
CA PHE A 16 -20.84 -25.63 12.26
C PHE A 16 -20.54 -25.32 10.80
N LYS A 17 -19.46 -25.91 10.28
CA LYS A 17 -19.08 -25.85 8.86
C LYS A 17 -19.73 -27.00 8.08
N ILE A 18 -20.51 -26.67 7.04
CA ILE A 18 -21.12 -27.63 6.10
C ILE A 18 -20.53 -27.38 4.71
N LEU A 19 -20.13 -28.44 4.01
CA LEU A 19 -19.60 -28.38 2.64
C LEU A 19 -20.50 -29.17 1.67
N LEU A 20 -20.80 -28.62 0.49
CA LEU A 20 -21.48 -29.31 -0.59
C LEU A 20 -20.50 -29.59 -1.74
N ILE A 21 -20.37 -30.87 -2.13
CA ILE A 21 -19.50 -31.33 -3.22
C ILE A 21 -20.29 -32.16 -4.25
N GLY A 22 -19.67 -32.47 -5.38
CA GLY A 22 -20.31 -33.15 -6.51
C GLY A 22 -20.30 -32.29 -7.77
N ASP A 23 -20.64 -32.89 -8.91
CA ASP A 23 -20.39 -32.34 -10.23
C ASP A 23 -21.04 -30.99 -10.53
N SER A 24 -20.52 -30.29 -11.53
CA SER A 24 -21.11 -29.06 -12.03
C SER A 24 -22.54 -29.30 -12.54
N GLY A 25 -23.43 -28.34 -12.29
CA GLY A 25 -24.83 -28.40 -12.70
C GLY A 25 -25.72 -29.41 -11.96
N VAL A 26 -25.25 -30.13 -10.93
CA VAL A 26 -26.13 -31.01 -10.11
C VAL A 26 -27.11 -30.23 -9.22
N GLY A 27 -26.91 -28.92 -9.06
CA GLY A 27 -27.82 -28.03 -8.34
C GLY A 27 -27.51 -27.82 -6.85
N LYS A 28 -26.23 -27.91 -6.46
CA LYS A 28 -25.74 -27.67 -5.09
C LYS A 28 -26.18 -26.29 -4.58
N SER A 29 -25.89 -25.24 -5.36
CA SER A 29 -26.29 -23.85 -5.10
C SER A 29 -27.80 -23.70 -4.97
N SER A 30 -28.56 -24.42 -5.80
CA SER A 30 -30.02 -24.45 -5.76
C SER A 30 -30.53 -25.10 -4.47
N LEU A 31 -29.88 -26.15 -3.96
CA LEU A 31 -30.22 -26.75 -2.65
C LEU A 31 -29.91 -25.78 -1.50
N VAL A 32 -28.77 -25.08 -1.53
CA VAL A 32 -28.42 -24.08 -0.50
C VAL A 32 -29.41 -22.92 -0.49
N LEU A 33 -29.73 -22.36 -1.67
CA LEU A 33 -30.71 -21.27 -1.80
C LEU A 33 -32.12 -21.74 -1.42
N SER A 34 -32.53 -22.96 -1.80
CA SER A 34 -33.79 -23.58 -1.36
C SER A 34 -33.83 -23.91 0.14
N PHE A 35 -32.68 -24.05 0.79
CA PHE A 35 -32.61 -24.20 2.24
C PHE A 35 -32.68 -22.85 2.97
N ILE A 36 -32.04 -21.81 2.44
CA ILE A 36 -31.91 -20.49 3.09
C ILE A 36 -33.11 -19.57 2.81
N SER A 37 -33.53 -19.44 1.55
CA SER A 37 -34.53 -18.45 1.12
C SER A 37 -35.95 -19.00 1.12
N GLN A 38 -36.92 -18.13 1.43
CA GLN A 38 -38.34 -18.40 1.20
C GLN A 38 -38.78 -18.09 -0.24
N GLN A 39 -38.06 -17.24 -0.97
CA GLN A 39 -38.34 -16.89 -2.38
C GLN A 39 -37.55 -17.78 -3.34
N TYR A 40 -38.04 -17.90 -4.57
CA TYR A 40 -37.41 -18.64 -5.67
C TYR A 40 -36.78 -17.66 -6.65
N LEU A 41 -35.59 -17.97 -7.14
CA LEU A 41 -34.90 -17.24 -8.20
C LEU A 41 -34.79 -18.17 -9.41
N GLN A 42 -35.21 -17.66 -10.57
CA GLN A 42 -34.83 -18.25 -11.86
C GLN A 42 -33.44 -17.74 -12.26
N ASP A 43 -32.81 -18.44 -13.21
CA ASP A 43 -31.52 -18.11 -13.82
C ASP A 43 -30.38 -17.85 -12.82
N LEU A 44 -30.00 -18.91 -12.10
CA LEU A 44 -28.72 -18.99 -11.42
C LEU A 44 -27.61 -19.26 -12.45
N SER A 45 -26.65 -18.35 -12.56
CA SER A 45 -25.40 -18.57 -13.28
C SER A 45 -24.58 -19.70 -12.61
N PRO A 46 -23.70 -20.40 -13.36
CA PRO A 46 -22.82 -21.40 -12.76
C PRO A 46 -21.88 -20.79 -11.70
N THR A 47 -21.83 -21.40 -10.51
CA THR A 47 -20.87 -21.00 -9.46
C THR A 47 -19.44 -21.16 -9.95
N ILE A 48 -18.64 -20.10 -9.80
CA ILE A 48 -17.21 -20.08 -10.13
C ILE A 48 -16.42 -20.15 -8.82
N GLY A 49 -15.60 -21.19 -8.65
CA GLY A 49 -14.87 -21.44 -7.41
C GLY A 49 -15.76 -22.01 -6.29
N VAL A 50 -15.91 -21.27 -5.19
CA VAL A 50 -16.76 -21.63 -4.05
C VAL A 50 -17.55 -20.40 -3.57
N ASP A 51 -18.83 -20.60 -3.27
CA ASP A 51 -19.69 -19.59 -2.66
C ASP A 51 -19.89 -19.89 -1.16
N PHE A 52 -19.98 -18.84 -0.35
CA PHE A 52 -20.18 -18.91 1.10
C PHE A 52 -21.55 -18.37 1.48
N LYS A 53 -22.28 -19.11 2.31
CA LYS A 53 -23.59 -18.71 2.82
C LYS A 53 -23.72 -19.00 4.31
N MET A 54 -24.24 -18.02 5.05
CA MET A 54 -24.48 -18.14 6.49
C MET A 54 -25.97 -18.30 6.79
N LYS A 55 -26.33 -19.23 7.70
CA LYS A 55 -27.69 -19.33 8.22
C LYS A 55 -27.66 -19.44 9.74
N LEU A 56 -28.34 -18.53 10.42
CA LEU A 56 -28.67 -18.65 11.84
C LEU A 56 -30.00 -19.40 11.99
N LEU A 57 -30.06 -20.38 12.89
CA LEU A 57 -31.30 -21.09 13.23
C LEU A 57 -31.29 -21.57 14.70
N THR A 58 -32.42 -22.11 15.16
CA THR A 58 -32.55 -22.71 16.49
C THR A 58 -32.94 -24.17 16.36
N PHE A 59 -32.23 -25.07 17.05
CA PHE A 59 -32.49 -26.51 17.09
C PHE A 59 -32.20 -27.02 18.50
N GLY A 60 -33.05 -27.91 19.04
CA GLY A 60 -32.91 -28.38 20.44
C GLY A 60 -32.89 -27.26 21.49
N GLY A 61 -33.51 -26.11 21.21
CA GLY A 61 -33.48 -24.92 22.06
C GLY A 61 -32.20 -24.06 21.99
N LYS A 62 -31.16 -24.50 21.26
CA LYS A 62 -29.88 -23.78 21.10
C LYS A 62 -29.83 -23.04 19.77
N ARG A 63 -29.22 -21.85 19.74
CA ARG A 63 -28.99 -21.04 18.53
C ARG A 63 -27.68 -21.47 17.87
N MET A 64 -27.75 -21.74 16.57
CA MET A 64 -26.65 -22.32 15.81
C MET A 64 -26.34 -21.47 14.58
N LYS A 65 -25.06 -21.26 14.33
CA LYS A 65 -24.53 -20.62 13.12
C LYS A 65 -24.05 -21.71 12.16
N LEU A 66 -24.71 -21.84 11.01
CA LEU A 66 -24.23 -22.69 9.92
C LEU A 66 -23.43 -21.84 8.95
N THR A 67 -22.22 -22.29 8.62
CA THR A 67 -21.40 -21.76 7.52
C THR A 67 -21.36 -22.81 6.41
N ILE A 68 -22.10 -22.52 5.33
CA ILE A 68 -22.36 -23.44 4.23
C ILE A 68 -21.46 -23.02 3.05
N TRP A 69 -20.66 -23.97 2.56
CA TRP A 69 -19.72 -23.79 1.45
C TRP A 69 -20.25 -24.57 0.25
N ASP A 70 -20.43 -23.89 -0.88
CA ASP A 70 -21.05 -24.41 -2.10
C ASP A 70 -20.07 -24.34 -3.28
N THR A 71 -19.59 -25.48 -3.79
CA THR A 71 -18.53 -25.50 -4.81
C THR A 71 -19.07 -25.48 -6.25
N ALA A 72 -18.22 -25.10 -7.20
CA ALA A 72 -18.52 -25.14 -8.65
C ALA A 72 -18.81 -26.54 -9.19
N GLY A 73 -18.19 -27.58 -8.61
CA GLY A 73 -18.18 -28.95 -9.15
C GLY A 73 -17.27 -29.13 -10.36
N GLN A 74 -16.24 -28.29 -10.50
CA GLN A 74 -15.21 -28.33 -11.56
C GLN A 74 -13.77 -28.32 -11.01
N GLU A 75 -13.61 -28.16 -9.70
CA GLU A 75 -12.36 -28.04 -8.92
C GLU A 75 -11.46 -29.31 -8.89
N ARG A 76 -11.62 -30.22 -9.85
CA ARG A 76 -10.93 -31.52 -9.96
C ARG A 76 -9.41 -31.44 -10.20
N PHE A 77 -8.82 -30.25 -10.32
CA PHE A 77 -7.45 -30.03 -10.80
C PHE A 77 -6.71 -28.89 -10.06
N GLY A 78 -6.65 -28.90 -8.72
CA GLY A 78 -5.87 -27.91 -7.98
C GLY A 78 -5.65 -28.20 -6.48
N SER A 79 -4.61 -27.60 -5.90
CA SER A 79 -4.29 -27.67 -4.47
C SER A 79 -5.35 -27.02 -3.57
N LEU A 80 -6.04 -26.02 -4.12
CA LEU A 80 -7.11 -25.23 -3.51
C LEU A 80 -8.20 -26.11 -2.83
N THR A 81 -8.52 -27.23 -3.47
CA THR A 81 -9.59 -28.18 -3.12
C THR A 81 -9.45 -28.76 -1.71
N SER A 82 -8.21 -28.98 -1.24
CA SER A 82 -7.95 -29.54 0.10
C SER A 82 -8.42 -28.65 1.27
N SER A 83 -8.42 -27.33 1.08
CA SER A 83 -8.77 -26.35 2.12
C SER A 83 -10.24 -26.43 2.55
N TYR A 84 -11.14 -26.80 1.63
CA TYR A 84 -12.57 -26.82 1.86
C TYR A 84 -12.99 -27.94 2.80
N TYR A 85 -12.38 -29.12 2.69
CA TYR A 85 -12.64 -30.28 3.55
C TYR A 85 -12.13 -30.09 5.00
N ARG A 86 -11.06 -29.31 5.20
CA ARG A 86 -10.48 -29.06 6.53
C ARG A 86 -11.50 -28.45 7.49
N GLY A 87 -11.71 -29.12 8.64
CA GLY A 87 -12.65 -28.68 9.68
C GLY A 87 -14.14 -28.72 9.29
N ALA A 88 -14.53 -29.44 8.23
CA ALA A 88 -15.94 -29.69 7.95
C ALA A 88 -16.58 -30.49 9.09
N HIS A 89 -17.77 -30.08 9.53
CA HIS A 89 -18.58 -30.80 10.52
C HIS A 89 -19.64 -31.67 9.83
N GLY A 90 -20.14 -31.21 8.68
CA GLY A 90 -20.95 -31.99 7.75
C GLY A 90 -20.49 -31.85 6.29
N ILE A 91 -20.63 -32.91 5.51
CA ILE A 91 -20.38 -32.93 4.06
C ILE A 91 -21.61 -33.51 3.35
N ILE A 92 -22.07 -32.84 2.29
CA ILE A 92 -23.17 -33.28 1.44
C ILE A 92 -22.62 -33.55 0.03
N LEU A 93 -22.69 -34.81 -0.41
CA LEU A 93 -22.32 -35.25 -1.75
C LEU A 93 -23.59 -35.23 -2.62
N VAL A 94 -23.59 -34.44 -3.70
CA VAL A 94 -24.79 -34.21 -4.52
C VAL A 94 -24.60 -34.77 -5.93
N TYR A 95 -25.56 -35.57 -6.40
CA TYR A 95 -25.68 -35.97 -7.81
C TYR A 95 -27.03 -35.54 -8.40
N ASP A 96 -27.16 -35.69 -9.71
CA ASP A 96 -28.36 -35.37 -10.49
C ASP A 96 -29.03 -36.68 -10.90
N VAL A 97 -30.26 -36.95 -10.45
CA VAL A 97 -30.93 -38.25 -10.74
C VAL A 97 -31.19 -38.48 -12.22
N THR A 98 -31.13 -37.43 -13.05
CA THR A 98 -31.26 -37.51 -14.51
C THR A 98 -29.91 -37.69 -15.24
N ARG A 99 -28.78 -37.67 -14.52
CA ARG A 99 -27.42 -37.80 -15.11
C ARG A 99 -26.57 -38.83 -14.37
N ARG A 100 -26.66 -40.09 -14.84
CA ARG A 100 -25.89 -41.27 -14.39
C ARG A 100 -24.41 -40.98 -14.10
N GLU A 101 -23.74 -40.26 -14.99
CA GLU A 101 -22.32 -39.89 -14.86
C GLU A 101 -22.01 -39.20 -13.53
N THR A 102 -22.89 -38.29 -13.10
CA THR A 102 -22.71 -37.52 -11.86
C THR A 102 -22.82 -38.38 -10.60
N PHE A 103 -23.51 -39.52 -10.68
CA PHE A 103 -23.54 -40.53 -9.62
C PHE A 103 -22.26 -41.37 -9.62
N THR A 104 -21.79 -41.82 -10.79
CA THR A 104 -20.53 -42.57 -10.91
C THR A 104 -19.34 -41.75 -10.39
N ASN A 105 -19.27 -40.48 -10.79
CA ASN A 105 -18.24 -39.54 -10.33
C ASN A 105 -18.24 -39.34 -8.80
N LEU A 106 -19.37 -39.53 -8.09
CA LEU A 106 -19.37 -39.47 -6.61
C LEU A 106 -18.56 -40.61 -5.97
N SER A 107 -18.68 -41.84 -6.46
CA SER A 107 -17.89 -42.97 -5.92
C SER A 107 -16.43 -42.91 -6.41
N GLU A 108 -16.23 -42.58 -7.69
CA GLU A 108 -14.90 -42.66 -8.31
C GLU A 108 -13.98 -41.47 -7.98
N ILE A 109 -14.54 -40.30 -7.65
CA ILE A 109 -13.79 -39.06 -7.42
C ILE A 109 -14.13 -38.47 -6.05
N TRP A 110 -15.35 -37.97 -5.86
CA TRP A 110 -15.68 -37.08 -4.74
C TRP A 110 -15.62 -37.78 -3.36
N ALA A 111 -15.99 -39.05 -3.26
CA ALA A 111 -15.83 -39.82 -2.03
C ALA A 111 -14.35 -39.97 -1.63
N LYS A 112 -13.45 -40.18 -2.59
CA LYS A 112 -12.00 -40.30 -2.34
C LYS A 112 -11.41 -38.96 -1.91
N GLU A 113 -11.85 -37.84 -2.48
CA GLU A 113 -11.45 -36.51 -1.98
C GLU A 113 -11.85 -36.29 -0.51
N VAL A 114 -13.05 -36.71 -0.10
CA VAL A 114 -13.49 -36.63 1.30
C VAL A 114 -12.57 -37.46 2.21
N GLU A 115 -12.11 -38.62 1.76
CA GLU A 115 -11.20 -39.48 2.54
C GLU A 115 -9.76 -38.95 2.60
N ILE A 116 -9.27 -38.35 1.52
CA ILE A 116 -7.91 -37.79 1.43
C ILE A 116 -7.79 -36.45 2.17
N TYR A 117 -8.81 -35.58 2.11
CA TYR A 117 -8.71 -34.19 2.58
C TYR A 117 -9.50 -33.86 3.85
N SER A 118 -10.43 -34.72 4.33
CA SER A 118 -11.16 -34.42 5.57
C SER A 118 -10.27 -34.63 6.80
N THR A 119 -9.84 -33.52 7.41
CA THR A 119 -9.13 -33.50 8.70
C THR A 119 -10.03 -33.76 9.91
N ASN A 120 -11.26 -34.24 9.70
CA ASN A 120 -12.23 -34.51 10.74
C ASN A 120 -12.92 -35.85 10.47
N HIS A 121 -12.43 -36.91 11.10
CA HIS A 121 -12.92 -38.28 10.88
C HIS A 121 -14.35 -38.50 11.39
N ASP A 122 -14.80 -37.69 12.37
CA ASP A 122 -16.16 -37.70 12.91
C ASP A 122 -17.18 -36.94 12.02
N CYS A 123 -16.77 -36.39 10.88
CA CYS A 123 -17.61 -35.55 10.03
C CYS A 123 -18.80 -36.33 9.43
N ILE A 124 -20.01 -35.81 9.63
CA ILE A 124 -21.25 -36.44 9.16
C ILE A 124 -21.39 -36.28 7.64
N ARG A 125 -21.58 -37.40 6.93
CA ARG A 125 -21.72 -37.43 5.46
C ARG A 125 -23.16 -37.72 5.05
N ILE A 126 -23.68 -37.01 4.04
CA ILE A 126 -24.96 -37.30 3.38
C ILE A 126 -24.79 -37.37 1.86
N LEU A 127 -25.33 -38.41 1.23
CA LEU A 127 -25.52 -38.53 -0.21
C LEU A 127 -26.92 -38.01 -0.60
N VAL A 128 -26.98 -37.11 -1.58
CA VAL A 128 -28.21 -36.48 -2.06
C VAL A 128 -28.40 -36.69 -3.56
N GLY A 129 -29.46 -37.41 -3.93
CA GLY A 129 -29.98 -37.42 -5.30
C GLY A 129 -30.87 -36.20 -5.52
N ASN A 130 -30.44 -35.24 -6.33
CA ASN A 130 -31.18 -34.00 -6.60
C ASN A 130 -31.96 -34.06 -7.94
N LYS A 131 -32.95 -33.18 -8.07
CA LYS A 131 -33.85 -32.99 -9.24
C LYS A 131 -34.90 -34.07 -9.44
N VAL A 132 -35.40 -34.69 -8.36
CA VAL A 132 -36.48 -35.69 -8.43
C VAL A 132 -37.84 -35.15 -8.92
N ASP A 133 -37.95 -33.85 -9.18
CA ASP A 133 -39.06 -33.29 -9.96
C ASP A 133 -39.03 -33.65 -11.46
N ARG A 134 -37.98 -34.36 -11.92
CA ARG A 134 -37.82 -34.90 -13.28
C ARG A 134 -37.79 -36.43 -13.29
N ASP A 135 -38.64 -37.07 -12.49
CA ASP A 135 -38.65 -38.53 -12.29
C ASP A 135 -38.82 -39.34 -13.59
N SER A 136 -39.53 -38.79 -14.58
CA SER A 136 -39.65 -39.36 -15.94
C SER A 136 -38.35 -39.39 -16.75
N GLU A 137 -37.31 -38.68 -16.31
CA GLU A 137 -35.98 -38.63 -16.91
C GLU A 137 -34.92 -39.31 -16.01
N ARG A 138 -35.36 -40.08 -15.01
CA ARG A 138 -34.50 -40.72 -14.01
C ARG A 138 -33.55 -41.74 -14.65
N ALA A 139 -32.25 -41.48 -14.53
CA ALA A 139 -31.16 -42.36 -14.90
C ALA A 139 -30.54 -43.11 -13.69
N VAL A 140 -30.96 -42.79 -12.46
CA VAL A 140 -30.48 -43.37 -11.20
C VAL A 140 -31.66 -43.80 -10.33
N THR A 141 -31.76 -45.09 -10.02
CA THR A 141 -32.81 -45.63 -9.14
C THR A 141 -32.57 -45.27 -7.66
N VAL A 142 -33.63 -45.32 -6.86
CA VAL A 142 -33.57 -45.02 -5.41
C VAL A 142 -32.73 -46.09 -4.70
N GLU A 143 -32.84 -47.34 -5.16
CA GLU A 143 -32.12 -48.52 -4.69
C GLU A 143 -30.61 -48.37 -4.86
N GLU A 144 -30.15 -47.82 -5.99
CA GLU A 144 -28.74 -47.53 -6.24
C GLU A 144 -28.22 -46.39 -5.35
N GLY A 145 -29.02 -45.35 -5.13
CA GLY A 145 -28.72 -44.29 -4.16
C GLY A 145 -28.54 -44.84 -2.73
N ILE A 146 -29.43 -45.72 -2.32
CA ILE A 146 -29.35 -46.44 -1.04
C ILE A 146 -28.13 -47.37 -0.98
N ALA A 147 -27.77 -48.03 -2.08
CA ALA A 147 -26.59 -48.90 -2.15
C ALA A 147 -25.29 -48.11 -1.98
N LEU A 148 -25.11 -47.04 -2.76
CA LEU A 148 -23.91 -46.17 -2.68
C LEU A 148 -23.80 -45.49 -1.31
N ALA A 149 -24.93 -45.11 -0.69
CA ALA A 149 -24.92 -44.55 0.65
C ALA A 149 -24.43 -45.54 1.73
N ARG A 150 -24.81 -46.83 1.61
CA ARG A 150 -24.33 -47.90 2.50
C ARG A 150 -22.85 -48.19 2.31
N GLU A 151 -22.37 -48.19 1.08
CA GLU A 151 -20.95 -48.35 0.72
C GLU A 151 -20.09 -47.26 1.39
N HIS A 152 -20.45 -45.99 1.20
CA HIS A 152 -19.71 -44.82 1.71
C HIS A 152 -20.11 -44.39 3.14
N LYS A 153 -20.88 -45.23 3.84
CA LYS A 153 -21.32 -45.06 5.25
C LYS A 153 -21.95 -43.69 5.53
N CYS A 154 -22.74 -43.18 4.58
CA CYS A 154 -23.40 -41.88 4.66
C CYS A 154 -24.94 -42.03 4.70
N LEU A 155 -25.62 -40.97 5.13
CA LEU A 155 -27.09 -40.92 5.09
C LEU A 155 -27.56 -40.68 3.65
N PHE A 156 -28.77 -41.11 3.28
CA PHE A 156 -29.32 -40.91 1.94
C PHE A 156 -30.58 -40.06 1.95
N PHE A 157 -30.66 -39.09 1.03
CA PHE A 157 -31.87 -38.31 0.75
C PHE A 157 -32.09 -38.13 -0.75
N GLU A 158 -33.34 -38.27 -1.19
CA GLU A 158 -33.79 -37.80 -2.49
C GLU A 158 -34.45 -36.42 -2.34
N CYS A 159 -33.99 -35.43 -3.11
CA CYS A 159 -34.35 -34.02 -2.98
C CYS A 159 -34.73 -33.40 -4.33
N SER A 160 -35.54 -32.33 -4.28
CA SER A 160 -35.71 -31.42 -5.41
C SER A 160 -35.54 -29.99 -4.91
N ALA A 161 -34.45 -29.33 -5.32
CA ALA A 161 -34.23 -27.91 -5.07
C ALA A 161 -35.34 -27.01 -5.65
N ARG A 162 -36.03 -27.46 -6.70
CA ARG A 162 -37.08 -26.72 -7.41
C ARG A 162 -38.42 -26.75 -6.66
N THR A 163 -38.87 -27.93 -6.26
CA THR A 163 -40.13 -28.10 -5.50
C THR A 163 -39.94 -27.98 -3.99
N ARG A 164 -38.69 -27.87 -3.54
CA ARG A 164 -38.24 -27.92 -2.14
C ARG A 164 -38.47 -29.26 -1.44
N ALA A 165 -38.87 -30.30 -2.16
CA ALA A 165 -39.07 -31.65 -1.62
C ALA A 165 -37.81 -32.14 -0.89
N ASN A 166 -37.99 -32.57 0.36
CA ASN A 166 -37.00 -33.06 1.31
C ASN A 166 -35.81 -32.15 1.66
N VAL A 167 -35.58 -31.03 0.97
CA VAL A 167 -34.42 -30.12 1.18
C VAL A 167 -34.31 -29.67 2.65
N GLN A 168 -35.41 -29.22 3.25
CA GLN A 168 -35.42 -28.79 4.65
C GLN A 168 -35.24 -29.97 5.64
N GLN A 169 -35.59 -31.20 5.26
CA GLN A 169 -35.37 -32.37 6.11
C GLN A 169 -33.92 -32.85 6.04
N CYS A 170 -33.34 -32.93 4.83
CA CYS A 170 -31.94 -33.31 4.62
C CYS A 170 -30.97 -32.46 5.46
N PHE A 171 -31.13 -31.12 5.44
CA PHE A 171 -30.30 -30.24 6.26
C PHE A 171 -30.60 -30.37 7.77
N LYS A 172 -31.87 -30.58 8.18
CA LYS A 172 -32.21 -30.80 9.61
C LYS A 172 -31.62 -32.11 10.15
N GLU A 173 -31.64 -33.18 9.37
CA GLU A 173 -31.09 -34.48 9.77
C GLU A 173 -29.57 -34.39 9.93
N LEU A 174 -28.88 -33.73 8.99
CA LEU A 174 -27.45 -33.41 9.11
C LEU A 174 -27.15 -32.67 10.43
N ILE A 175 -27.95 -31.66 10.76
CA ILE A 175 -27.78 -30.86 11.98
C ILE A 175 -28.03 -31.72 13.24
N SER A 176 -29.05 -32.57 13.25
CA SER A 176 -29.31 -33.51 14.36
C SER A 176 -28.10 -34.41 14.60
N LYS A 177 -27.62 -35.06 13.53
CA LYS A 177 -26.53 -36.03 13.57
C LYS A 177 -25.19 -35.40 13.94
N ILE A 178 -24.96 -34.13 13.58
CA ILE A 178 -23.81 -33.34 14.06
C ILE A 178 -23.91 -33.06 15.57
N VAL A 179 -25.12 -32.77 16.08
CA VAL A 179 -25.35 -32.52 17.53
C VAL A 179 -25.32 -33.80 18.37
N GLU A 180 -25.60 -34.95 17.77
CA GLU A 180 -25.50 -36.28 18.41
C GLU A 180 -24.04 -36.71 18.68
N VAL A 181 -23.04 -36.04 18.09
CA VAL A 181 -21.60 -36.38 18.23
C VAL A 181 -20.86 -35.34 19.09
N PRO A 182 -20.45 -35.67 20.34
CA PRO A 182 -19.83 -34.69 21.26
C PRO A 182 -18.55 -34.04 20.73
N SER A 183 -17.70 -34.78 20.02
CA SER A 183 -16.45 -34.25 19.45
C SER A 183 -16.64 -33.19 18.37
N LEU A 184 -17.84 -33.08 17.79
CA LEU A 184 -18.25 -32.00 16.89
C LEU A 184 -18.84 -30.78 17.65
N LEU A 185 -19.28 -30.96 18.90
CA LEU A 185 -19.77 -29.88 19.75
C LEU A 185 -18.63 -29.14 20.47
N ASP A 186 -17.68 -29.88 21.05
CA ASP A 186 -16.60 -29.31 21.87
C ASP A 186 -15.63 -28.43 21.07
N LYS A 187 -15.55 -28.64 19.74
CA LYS A 187 -14.76 -27.79 18.82
C LYS A 187 -15.54 -26.56 18.32
N GLY A 188 -16.83 -26.44 18.66
CA GLY A 188 -17.77 -25.49 18.05
C GLY A 188 -17.97 -24.14 18.77
N SER A 189 -17.50 -23.96 20.02
CA SER A 189 -17.73 -22.71 20.78
C SER A 189 -16.83 -22.50 22.03
N ALA A 190 -15.54 -22.12 21.87
CA ALA A 190 -14.70 -21.75 23.03
C ALA A 190 -13.45 -20.84 22.79
N ILE A 191 -13.44 -19.87 21.85
CA ILE A 191 -12.33 -18.88 21.75
C ILE A 191 -12.80 -17.42 21.76
N VAL A 192 -13.74 -17.09 22.65
CA VAL A 192 -13.98 -15.72 23.13
C VAL A 192 -14.24 -15.79 24.64
N LYS A 193 -13.40 -15.13 25.46
CA LYS A 193 -13.47 -15.03 26.94
C LYS A 193 -13.21 -16.30 27.80
N LYS A 194 -11.98 -16.83 27.85
CA LYS A 194 -11.38 -17.34 29.12
C LYS A 194 -9.84 -17.37 29.20
N GLN A 195 -9.12 -16.33 28.74
CA GLN A 195 -7.65 -16.23 28.87
C GLN A 195 -7.14 -15.12 29.81
N VAL A 196 -7.98 -14.63 30.73
CA VAL A 196 -7.62 -13.52 31.65
C VAL A 196 -7.33 -13.99 33.10
N LEU A 197 -7.66 -15.24 33.47
CA LEU A 197 -7.64 -15.67 34.88
C LEU A 197 -7.12 -17.10 35.15
N GLU A 198 -6.15 -17.59 34.37
CA GLU A 198 -5.49 -18.89 34.65
C GLU A 198 -4.03 -18.94 34.14
N LYS A 199 -3.33 -17.78 34.11
CA LYS A 199 -1.88 -17.68 33.83
C LYS A 199 -1.06 -17.16 35.03
N LYS A 200 -1.53 -17.43 36.25
CA LYS A 200 -0.67 -17.49 37.45
C LYS A 200 -0.47 -18.97 37.81
N GLN A 201 0.75 -19.32 38.21
CA GLN A 201 1.20 -20.67 38.59
C GLN A 201 1.21 -21.73 37.45
N MET A 202 2.26 -21.71 36.63
CA MET A 202 3.20 -22.85 36.61
C MET A 202 4.51 -22.51 35.88
N CYS A 203 5.59 -22.36 36.64
CA CYS A 203 6.96 -22.41 36.12
C CYS A 203 7.65 -23.64 36.71
N ARG A 204 7.90 -24.69 35.91
CA ARG A 204 9.07 -25.60 36.03
C ARG A 204 9.07 -26.71 34.98
N ALA A 205 10.28 -27.27 34.82
CA ALA A 205 10.64 -28.52 34.15
C ALA A 205 10.65 -28.53 32.61
N GLU A 206 11.81 -28.92 32.09
CA GLU A 206 12.23 -28.99 30.70
C GLU A 206 11.72 -30.26 29.97
N ASN A 207 12.18 -30.44 28.73
CA ASN A 207 12.23 -31.69 27.96
C ASN A 207 10.92 -32.24 27.34
N SER A 208 10.64 -31.77 26.11
CA SER A 208 10.31 -32.68 25.00
C SER A 208 10.66 -32.08 23.62
N MET A 209 11.94 -32.10 23.25
CA MET A 209 12.41 -31.73 21.90
C MET A 209 12.39 -32.96 20.96
N VAL A 210 11.20 -33.46 20.60
CA VAL A 210 11.08 -34.54 19.58
C VAL A 210 9.89 -34.33 18.61
N SER A 211 8.73 -33.85 19.06
CA SER A 211 7.53 -33.74 18.21
C SER A 211 7.52 -32.54 17.24
N ALA A 212 8.41 -31.56 17.41
CA ALA A 212 8.39 -30.29 16.66
C ALA A 212 9.07 -30.33 15.27
N LEU A 213 9.36 -31.53 14.73
CA LEU A 213 10.13 -31.71 13.49
C LEU A 213 9.29 -32.12 12.26
N LEU A 214 7.95 -32.05 12.35
CA LEU A 214 7.04 -32.43 11.24
C LEU A 214 5.93 -31.40 10.91
N ASP A 215 5.94 -30.20 11.50
CA ASP A 215 5.08 -29.10 11.04
C ASP A 215 5.64 -28.48 9.74
N GLY A 216 5.29 -29.10 8.61
CA GLY A 216 5.58 -28.57 7.27
C GLY A 216 4.95 -27.19 7.08
N THR A 217 5.74 -26.21 6.63
CA THR A 217 5.32 -24.80 6.64
C THR A 217 4.32 -24.47 5.54
N ASN A 218 3.02 -24.54 5.83
CA ASN A 218 1.99 -24.01 4.96
C ASN A 218 1.89 -22.48 5.08
N SER A 219 1.67 -21.81 3.95
CA SER A 219 1.22 -20.42 3.88
C SER A 219 -0.23 -20.28 4.35
N THR A 220 -0.61 -19.07 4.79
CA THR A 220 -1.99 -18.76 5.22
C THR A 220 -2.66 -17.84 4.21
N ASP A 221 -3.91 -18.14 3.83
CA ASP A 221 -4.77 -17.22 3.11
C ASP A 221 -5.51 -16.28 4.07
N ILE A 222 -5.23 -14.98 3.97
CA ILE A 222 -5.77 -13.90 4.79
C ILE A 222 -6.84 -13.16 3.98
N TYR A 223 -8.11 -13.49 4.22
CA TYR A 223 -9.25 -12.84 3.58
C TYR A 223 -9.68 -11.57 4.33
N LYS A 224 -9.86 -10.48 3.58
CA LYS A 224 -10.38 -9.18 4.06
C LYS A 224 -11.52 -8.75 3.13
N GLU A 225 -12.67 -8.41 3.69
CA GLU A 225 -13.74 -7.71 2.96
C GLU A 225 -13.74 -6.25 3.39
N TRP A 226 -13.63 -5.34 2.42
CA TRP A 226 -13.51 -3.90 2.61
C TRP A 226 -14.62 -3.18 1.86
N VAL A 227 -15.52 -2.53 2.60
CA VAL A 227 -16.48 -1.56 2.07
C VAL A 227 -15.85 -0.18 2.19
N VAL A 228 -15.52 0.44 1.06
CA VAL A 228 -14.92 1.78 1.01
C VAL A 228 -16.03 2.80 0.80
N SER A 229 -16.12 3.81 1.66
CA SER A 229 -17.26 4.74 1.70
C SER A 229 -16.85 6.11 2.22
N LEU A 230 -17.53 7.16 1.74
CA LEU A 230 -17.40 8.50 2.31
C LEU A 230 -18.20 8.61 3.60
N ASP A 231 -17.59 9.14 4.65
CA ASP A 231 -18.22 9.45 5.92
C ASP A 231 -17.92 10.90 6.31
N SER A 232 -18.96 11.72 6.50
CA SER A 232 -18.86 13.13 6.89
C SER A 232 -19.08 13.38 8.39
N THR A 233 -19.03 12.32 9.21
CA THR A 233 -19.08 12.40 10.68
C THR A 233 -17.68 12.40 11.32
N PHE A 234 -16.69 11.88 10.59
CA PHE A 234 -15.27 11.98 10.93
C PHE A 234 -14.78 13.41 10.74
N ASN A 235 -14.59 14.11 11.85
CA ASN A 235 -14.03 15.46 11.86
C ASN A 235 -12.75 15.46 12.72
N PRO A 236 -11.56 15.15 12.16
CA PRO A 236 -10.27 15.24 12.86
C PRO A 236 -9.97 16.64 13.39
N VAL A 237 -10.44 17.65 12.65
CA VAL A 237 -10.46 19.08 13.01
C VAL A 237 -11.89 19.62 12.85
N SER A 238 -12.15 20.84 13.31
CA SER A 238 -13.51 21.41 13.43
C SER A 238 -14.31 21.58 12.13
N SER A 239 -13.68 21.47 10.94
CA SER A 239 -14.35 21.51 9.63
C SER A 239 -14.93 20.14 9.24
N PRO A 240 -16.26 19.97 9.08
CA PRO A 240 -16.86 18.74 8.57
C PRO A 240 -16.58 18.58 7.07
N GLN A 241 -16.09 17.41 6.67
CA GLN A 241 -15.78 17.07 5.28
C GLN A 241 -15.91 15.55 5.07
N PRO A 242 -16.10 15.05 3.83
CA PRO A 242 -16.18 13.61 3.59
C PRO A 242 -14.79 12.94 3.67
N VAL A 243 -14.64 12.02 4.62
CA VAL A 243 -13.46 11.17 4.80
C VAL A 243 -13.69 9.83 4.08
N ILE A 244 -12.70 9.35 3.33
CA ILE A 244 -12.70 7.97 2.80
C ILE A 244 -12.40 7.03 3.97
N THR A 245 -13.40 6.24 4.35
CA THR A 245 -13.31 5.21 5.38
C THR A 245 -13.30 3.81 4.78
N ILE A 246 -12.73 2.85 5.51
CA ILE A 246 -12.78 1.43 5.17
C ILE A 246 -13.50 0.70 6.29
N ASN A 247 -14.64 0.07 5.99
CA ASN A 247 -15.51 -0.55 6.99
C ASN A 247 -15.89 0.41 8.14
N GLY A 248 -16.06 1.70 7.84
CA GLY A 248 -16.34 2.76 8.83
C GLY A 248 -15.15 3.12 9.74
N GLN A 249 -13.92 2.81 9.33
CA GLN A 249 -12.70 3.13 10.08
C GLN A 249 -11.85 4.15 9.29
N PHE A 250 -11.33 5.14 10.01
CA PHE A 250 -10.26 6.03 9.58
C PHE A 250 -9.29 6.23 10.77
N PRO A 251 -7.98 5.93 10.63
CA PRO A 251 -7.34 5.25 9.49
C PRO A 251 -7.91 3.85 9.21
N GLY A 252 -7.55 3.28 8.06
CA GLY A 252 -8.02 1.97 7.62
C GLY A 252 -7.52 0.80 8.49
N PRO A 253 -8.21 -0.36 8.43
CA PRO A 253 -7.91 -1.52 9.26
C PRO A 253 -6.56 -2.17 8.89
N LEU A 254 -5.82 -2.59 9.92
CA LEU A 254 -4.53 -3.29 9.77
C LEU A 254 -4.62 -4.57 8.90
N ILE A 255 -3.73 -4.65 7.90
CA ILE A 255 -3.32 -5.92 7.29
C ILE A 255 -2.13 -6.44 8.09
N ASN A 256 -2.39 -7.37 9.00
CA ASN A 256 -1.35 -8.15 9.68
C ASN A 256 -1.20 -9.48 8.94
N ALA A 257 0.00 -9.74 8.43
CA ALA A 257 0.36 -10.94 7.68
C ALA A 257 1.76 -11.45 8.11
N THR A 258 2.10 -12.68 7.75
CA THR A 258 3.44 -13.26 7.92
C THR A 258 4.14 -13.32 6.56
N THR A 259 5.47 -13.48 6.55
CA THR A 259 6.25 -13.83 5.35
C THR A 259 5.77 -15.16 4.72
N ASN A 260 5.50 -15.11 3.42
CA ASN A 260 4.82 -16.09 2.55
C ASN A 260 3.33 -16.33 2.83
N ASP A 261 2.60 -15.40 3.45
CA ASP A 261 1.12 -15.44 3.48
C ASP A 261 0.52 -14.81 2.20
N PHE A 262 -0.66 -15.29 1.81
CA PHE A 262 -1.45 -14.75 0.70
C PHE A 262 -2.53 -13.82 1.25
N VAL A 263 -2.56 -12.58 0.82
CA VAL A 263 -3.55 -11.58 1.24
C VAL A 263 -4.58 -11.39 0.12
N HIS A 264 -5.84 -11.61 0.46
CA HIS A 264 -6.99 -11.46 -0.43
C HIS A 264 -7.88 -10.31 0.06
N VAL A 265 -7.86 -9.17 -0.62
CA VAL A 265 -8.67 -7.99 -0.25
C VAL A 265 -9.79 -7.79 -1.25
N ASN A 266 -11.01 -8.21 -0.87
CA ASN A 266 -12.24 -7.99 -1.62
C ASN A 266 -12.79 -6.60 -1.31
N LEU A 267 -12.59 -5.65 -2.22
CA LEU A 267 -12.91 -4.24 -2.08
C LEU A 267 -14.20 -3.91 -2.84
N PHE A 268 -15.21 -3.42 -2.12
CA PHE A 268 -16.45 -2.86 -2.65
C PHE A 268 -16.35 -1.33 -2.69
N ASN A 269 -16.51 -0.74 -3.87
CA ASN A 269 -16.48 0.71 -4.03
C ASN A 269 -17.90 1.30 -3.83
N ASN A 270 -18.15 1.93 -2.68
CA ASN A 270 -19.36 2.73 -2.43
C ASN A 270 -19.07 4.25 -2.46
N LEU A 271 -17.98 4.68 -3.08
CA LEU A 271 -17.76 6.09 -3.44
C LEU A 271 -18.63 6.45 -4.67
N ASP A 272 -18.79 7.75 -4.91
CA ASP A 272 -19.47 8.31 -6.09
C ASP A 272 -18.55 8.40 -7.33
N GLU A 273 -17.27 8.06 -7.18
CA GLU A 273 -16.25 8.08 -8.23
C GLU A 273 -15.43 6.78 -8.30
N SER A 274 -14.69 6.60 -9.40
CA SER A 274 -13.80 5.47 -9.62
C SER A 274 -12.72 5.35 -8.53
N LEU A 275 -12.34 4.11 -8.18
CA LEU A 275 -11.40 3.81 -7.10
C LEU A 275 -10.34 2.77 -7.51
N LEU A 276 -9.12 2.96 -7.01
CA LEU A 276 -8.04 1.95 -6.98
C LEU A 276 -7.28 2.09 -5.66
N PHE A 277 -6.65 1.00 -5.21
CA PHE A 277 -5.77 0.96 -4.04
C PHE A 277 -4.41 0.39 -4.42
N THR A 278 -3.33 1.05 -3.98
CA THR A 278 -1.96 0.52 -4.09
C THR A 278 -1.42 0.10 -2.71
N TRP A 279 -0.41 -0.76 -2.74
CA TRP A 279 0.12 -1.52 -1.61
C TRP A 279 1.56 -1.09 -1.32
N ASN A 280 1.76 0.22 -1.12
CA ASN A 280 3.04 0.93 -1.02
C ASN A 280 4.18 0.14 -0.33
N GLY A 281 5.08 -0.41 -1.16
CA GLY A 281 6.27 -1.18 -0.74
C GLY A 281 6.11 -2.71 -0.73
N ILE A 282 4.91 -3.24 -0.98
CA ILE A 282 4.69 -4.66 -1.27
C ILE A 282 5.11 -4.93 -2.73
N GLN A 283 6.03 -5.88 -2.92
CA GLN A 283 6.72 -6.13 -4.20
C GLN A 283 5.88 -6.91 -5.22
N GLN A 284 4.60 -7.21 -4.93
CA GLN A 284 3.64 -7.81 -5.88
C GLN A 284 4.22 -8.96 -6.73
N ARG A 285 4.99 -9.86 -6.09
CA ARG A 285 5.94 -10.73 -6.80
C ARG A 285 5.25 -11.59 -7.85
N LEU A 286 5.78 -11.54 -9.08
CA LEU A 286 5.26 -12.18 -10.28
C LEU A 286 3.86 -11.69 -10.71
N ASN A 287 3.38 -10.51 -10.27
CA ASN A 287 1.95 -10.18 -10.40
C ASN A 287 1.63 -8.67 -10.46
N SER A 288 2.15 -7.94 -11.46
CA SER A 288 1.87 -6.50 -11.65
C SER A 288 0.37 -6.17 -11.80
N TRP A 289 -0.48 -7.14 -12.13
CA TRP A 289 -1.95 -7.02 -12.17
C TRP A 289 -2.64 -6.71 -10.82
N GLN A 290 -1.90 -6.72 -9.70
CA GLN A 290 -2.42 -6.50 -8.34
C GLN A 290 -1.88 -5.22 -7.70
N ASP A 291 -1.02 -4.51 -8.42
CA ASP A 291 -0.31 -3.32 -8.00
C ASP A 291 -1.23 -2.13 -7.75
N GLY A 292 -2.31 -2.03 -8.53
CA GLY A 292 -3.45 -1.16 -8.21
C GLY A 292 -3.22 0.31 -8.52
N VAL A 293 -2.50 0.61 -9.59
CA VAL A 293 -2.32 1.97 -10.13
C VAL A 293 -2.91 2.07 -11.55
N SER A 294 -3.04 3.29 -12.07
CA SER A 294 -3.72 3.55 -13.36
C SER A 294 -3.08 2.84 -14.55
N GLY A 295 -1.76 2.63 -14.55
CA GLY A 295 -1.07 1.88 -15.59
C GLY A 295 -1.20 0.35 -15.48
N THR A 296 -1.62 -0.19 -14.33
CA THR A 296 -1.71 -1.65 -14.10
C THR A 296 -3.15 -2.18 -14.03
N ASN A 297 -4.10 -1.37 -13.56
CA ASN A 297 -5.48 -1.79 -13.31
C ASN A 297 -6.54 -0.84 -13.90
N CYS A 298 -7.61 -1.40 -14.47
CA CYS A 298 -8.83 -0.63 -14.74
C CYS A 298 -9.45 -0.16 -13.40
N PRO A 299 -9.93 1.09 -13.25
CA PRO A 299 -10.53 1.53 -11.99
C PRO A 299 -11.83 0.83 -11.62
N ILE A 300 -12.01 0.57 -10.32
CA ILE A 300 -13.22 0.00 -9.73
C ILE A 300 -14.34 1.04 -9.78
N GLN A 301 -15.34 0.81 -10.63
CA GLN A 301 -16.46 1.74 -10.78
C GLN A 301 -17.36 1.76 -9.52
N PRO A 302 -18.08 2.87 -9.25
CA PRO A 302 -19.09 2.94 -8.20
C PRO A 302 -20.06 1.75 -8.22
N GLY A 303 -20.32 1.17 -7.05
CA GLY A 303 -21.18 -0.01 -6.88
C GLY A 303 -20.60 -1.34 -7.39
N LYS A 304 -19.35 -1.38 -7.88
CA LYS A 304 -18.65 -2.61 -8.29
C LYS A 304 -17.67 -3.07 -7.20
N ASN A 305 -17.13 -4.28 -7.37
CA ASN A 305 -16.10 -4.83 -6.50
C ASN A 305 -14.94 -5.50 -7.25
N TRP A 306 -13.77 -5.49 -6.60
CA TRP A 306 -12.55 -6.13 -7.07
C TRP A 306 -11.85 -6.88 -5.93
N THR A 307 -11.18 -7.99 -6.24
CA THR A 307 -10.40 -8.73 -5.26
C THR A 307 -8.94 -8.64 -5.63
N TYR A 308 -8.16 -7.92 -4.82
CA TYR A 308 -6.71 -7.93 -4.90
C TYR A 308 -6.17 -9.20 -4.23
N VAL A 309 -5.24 -9.91 -4.88
CA VAL A 309 -4.67 -11.18 -4.39
C VAL A 309 -3.15 -11.19 -4.54
N PHE A 310 -2.44 -10.92 -3.44
CA PHE A 310 -0.99 -10.77 -3.43
C PHE A 310 -0.32 -11.65 -2.37
N GLU A 311 0.94 -12.00 -2.60
CA GLU A 311 1.76 -12.80 -1.69
C GLU A 311 2.83 -11.89 -1.07
N THR A 312 2.98 -11.92 0.25
CA THR A 312 4.04 -11.17 0.94
C THR A 312 5.43 -11.74 0.66
N LYS A 313 5.49 -13.04 0.32
CA LYS A 313 6.70 -13.80 0.01
C LYS A 313 7.79 -13.54 1.07
N ASP A 314 9.04 -13.35 0.66
CA ASP A 314 10.20 -13.15 1.54
C ASP A 314 10.26 -11.77 2.24
N GLN A 315 9.31 -10.87 1.95
CA GLN A 315 9.20 -9.58 2.65
C GLN A 315 8.80 -9.73 4.11
N ILE A 316 9.17 -8.71 4.88
CA ILE A 316 8.83 -8.44 6.27
C ILE A 316 8.83 -6.93 6.48
N GLY A 317 8.46 -6.44 7.67
CA GLY A 317 8.63 -5.05 8.06
C GLY A 317 7.31 -4.29 8.17
N THR A 318 7.38 -3.00 7.85
CA THR A 318 6.31 -2.01 8.01
C THR A 318 6.04 -1.31 6.68
N PHE A 319 4.81 -1.41 6.19
CA PHE A 319 4.34 -0.82 4.92
C PHE A 319 2.95 -0.19 5.10
N THR A 320 2.42 0.42 4.04
CA THR A 320 1.07 1.03 4.07
C THR A 320 0.30 0.71 2.78
N TYR A 321 -0.99 1.04 2.77
CA TYR A 321 -1.82 1.08 1.57
C TYR A 321 -2.58 2.42 1.51
N PHE A 322 -3.00 2.84 0.33
CA PHE A 322 -3.85 4.03 0.15
C PHE A 322 -4.56 4.05 -1.22
N PRO A 323 -5.62 4.89 -1.38
CA PRO A 323 -6.23 5.16 -2.68
C PRO A 323 -5.27 5.81 -3.68
N SER A 324 -5.11 5.23 -4.87
CA SER A 324 -4.03 5.56 -5.82
C SER A 324 -4.42 6.47 -6.99
N ILE A 325 -5.69 6.86 -7.11
CA ILE A 325 -6.19 7.69 -8.22
C ILE A 325 -7.06 8.86 -7.71
N ASN A 326 -7.48 9.74 -8.63
CA ASN A 326 -8.47 10.80 -8.36
C ASN A 326 -8.14 11.70 -7.17
N PHE A 327 -6.85 11.85 -6.80
CA PHE A 327 -6.38 12.61 -5.63
C PHE A 327 -6.95 12.10 -4.28
N GLN A 328 -7.42 10.85 -4.22
CA GLN A 328 -8.23 10.31 -3.11
C GLN A 328 -7.46 10.09 -1.79
N LYS A 329 -6.13 9.85 -1.83
CA LYS A 329 -5.27 9.72 -0.63
C LYS A 329 -5.44 10.89 0.35
N VAL A 330 -5.73 12.09 -0.17
CA VAL A 330 -5.94 13.33 0.59
C VAL A 330 -7.19 13.28 1.49
N ALA A 331 -8.21 12.50 1.11
CA ALA A 331 -9.41 12.28 1.92
C ALA A 331 -9.26 11.12 2.92
N GLY A 332 -8.08 10.53 3.05
CA GLY A 332 -7.85 9.35 3.89
C GLY A 332 -7.82 8.05 3.08
N GLY A 333 -8.57 7.04 3.54
CA GLY A 333 -8.53 5.68 3.00
C GLY A 333 -7.20 4.94 3.20
N PHE A 334 -6.17 5.57 3.79
CA PHE A 334 -4.88 4.96 4.07
C PHE A 334 -4.90 4.08 5.33
N GLY A 335 -4.01 3.10 5.42
CA GLY A 335 -3.86 2.26 6.60
C GLY A 335 -2.59 1.40 6.61
N PRO A 336 -2.32 0.67 7.72
CA PRO A 336 -1.05 -0.03 7.94
C PRO A 336 -1.04 -1.44 7.37
N ILE A 337 0.13 -1.88 6.94
CA ILE A 337 0.47 -3.27 6.65
C ILE A 337 1.67 -3.67 7.52
N GLN A 338 1.49 -4.71 8.34
CA GLN A 338 2.58 -5.38 9.04
C GLN A 338 2.85 -6.71 8.35
N VAL A 339 4.10 -6.95 7.94
CA VAL A 339 4.54 -8.27 7.46
C VAL A 339 5.55 -8.82 8.46
N ASN A 340 5.17 -9.88 9.15
CA ASN A 340 5.88 -10.38 10.33
C ASN A 340 6.81 -11.57 9.99
N ASN A 341 7.85 -11.74 10.80
CA ASN A 341 8.68 -12.94 10.76
C ASN A 341 7.82 -14.18 11.08
N ARG A 342 8.13 -15.33 10.47
CA ARG A 342 7.69 -16.64 10.98
C ARG A 342 8.23 -16.83 12.40
N VAL A 343 7.48 -17.48 13.28
CA VAL A 343 7.81 -17.67 14.71
C VAL A 343 9.19 -18.33 14.93
N VAL A 344 9.65 -19.15 13.98
CA VAL A 344 10.98 -19.80 14.00
C VAL A 344 12.14 -18.88 13.57
N ILE A 345 11.88 -17.63 13.18
CA ILE A 345 12.87 -16.66 12.70
C ILE A 345 12.90 -15.47 13.68
N ALA A 346 13.92 -15.43 14.55
CA ALA A 346 14.11 -14.34 15.48
C ALA A 346 14.26 -12.97 14.77
N VAL A 347 13.72 -11.93 15.40
CA VAL A 347 14.07 -10.53 15.11
C VAL A 347 15.50 -10.24 15.60
N PRO A 348 16.27 -9.31 14.99
CA PRO A 348 17.63 -8.98 15.42
C PRO A 348 17.67 -8.05 16.65
N PHE A 349 16.63 -8.07 17.48
CA PHE A 349 16.48 -7.26 18.70
C PHE A 349 15.62 -8.02 19.72
N ALA A 350 15.63 -7.57 20.99
CA ALA A 350 14.81 -8.20 22.03
C ALA A 350 13.30 -8.00 21.74
N THR A 351 12.49 -9.01 22.06
CA THR A 351 11.02 -8.94 21.85
C THR A 351 10.44 -7.79 22.68
N PRO A 352 9.73 -6.82 22.07
CA PRO A 352 9.10 -5.73 22.81
C PRO A 352 7.87 -6.20 23.60
N GLU A 353 7.45 -5.40 24.60
CA GLU A 353 6.22 -5.64 25.38
C GLU A 353 4.96 -5.53 24.50
N ALA A 354 4.95 -4.55 23.59
CA ALA A 354 3.95 -4.39 22.54
C ALA A 354 4.53 -3.63 21.33
N GLU A 355 3.84 -3.73 20.20
CA GLU A 355 4.08 -2.91 19.00
C GLU A 355 2.90 -1.97 18.77
N PHE A 356 3.18 -0.76 18.29
CA PHE A 356 2.20 0.28 17.97
C PHE A 356 2.40 0.78 16.54
N ASP A 357 1.33 0.83 15.75
CA ASP A 357 1.33 1.55 14.47
C ASP A 357 1.08 3.05 14.71
N LEU A 358 1.90 3.91 14.12
CA LEU A 358 1.80 5.37 14.20
C LEU A 358 1.86 5.96 12.79
N LEU A 359 0.66 6.11 12.21
CA LEU A 359 0.45 6.76 10.92
C LEU A 359 0.38 8.27 11.14
N ILE A 360 1.37 8.99 10.62
CA ILE A 360 1.41 10.46 10.67
C ILE A 360 1.13 10.97 9.28
N GLY A 361 0.13 11.85 9.15
CA GLY A 361 -0.34 12.34 7.86
C GLY A 361 -0.81 13.78 7.95
N ASP A 362 -0.42 14.56 6.95
CA ASP A 362 -0.96 15.90 6.75
C ASP A 362 -2.41 15.86 6.20
N TRP A 363 -3.17 16.92 6.44
CA TRP A 363 -4.62 16.95 6.21
C TRP A 363 -5.13 18.36 5.87
N PHE A 364 -6.09 18.45 4.95
CA PHE A 364 -6.72 19.70 4.51
C PHE A 364 -8.07 19.90 5.21
N SER A 365 -8.48 21.15 5.44
CA SER A 365 -9.77 21.48 6.06
C SER A 365 -10.94 21.56 5.07
N ALA A 366 -10.63 21.48 3.77
CA ALA A 366 -11.57 21.54 2.65
C ALA A 366 -11.67 20.19 1.95
N ASP A 367 -12.86 19.88 1.40
CA ASP A 367 -13.13 18.65 0.63
C ASP A 367 -12.07 18.42 -0.45
N TYR A 368 -11.51 17.20 -0.49
CA TYR A 368 -10.45 16.81 -1.42
C TYR A 368 -10.78 17.08 -2.89
N ARG A 369 -12.07 17.06 -3.29
CA ARG A 369 -12.50 17.40 -4.66
C ARG A 369 -12.34 18.89 -4.96
N VAL A 370 -12.49 19.77 -3.96
CA VAL A 370 -12.23 21.22 -4.09
C VAL A 370 -10.72 21.46 -4.22
N VAL A 371 -9.90 20.80 -3.40
CA VAL A 371 -8.44 20.88 -3.50
C VAL A 371 -7.97 20.36 -4.88
N ARG A 372 -8.46 19.19 -5.31
CA ARG A 372 -8.25 18.58 -6.63
C ARG A 372 -8.60 19.54 -7.77
N SER A 373 -9.72 20.25 -7.65
CA SER A 373 -10.17 21.22 -8.66
C SER A 373 -9.27 22.47 -8.69
N SER A 374 -8.75 22.92 -7.54
CA SER A 374 -7.88 24.10 -7.49
C SER A 374 -6.48 23.85 -8.07
N ILE A 375 -5.89 22.66 -7.86
CA ILE A 375 -4.55 22.33 -8.40
C ILE A 375 -4.57 22.07 -9.92
N GLN A 376 -5.75 21.97 -10.54
CA GLN A 376 -5.92 21.86 -12.00
C GLN A 376 -6.16 23.21 -12.68
N GLY A 377 -6.16 24.33 -11.93
CA GLY A 377 -6.39 25.67 -12.48
C GLY A 377 -5.16 26.27 -13.17
N LYS A 378 -5.39 27.20 -14.11
CA LYS A 378 -4.30 27.97 -14.79
C LYS A 378 -3.42 28.73 -13.81
N PHE A 379 -4.05 29.31 -12.79
CA PHE A 379 -3.33 29.76 -11.60
C PHE A 379 -3.17 28.55 -10.69
N MET A 380 -2.04 27.84 -10.80
CA MET A 380 -1.58 27.08 -9.64
C MET A 380 -1.35 28.10 -8.53
N SER A 381 -2.21 28.05 -7.50
CA SER A 381 -1.75 28.46 -6.18
C SER A 381 -0.54 27.59 -5.85
N TYR A 382 0.62 28.21 -5.60
CA TYR A 382 1.86 27.55 -5.14
C TYR A 382 1.71 27.04 -3.68
N GLY A 383 0.52 26.53 -3.34
CA GLY A 383 -0.10 26.80 -2.04
C GLY A 383 -1.32 25.95 -1.74
N ALA A 384 -1.45 24.76 -2.35
CA ALA A 384 -2.27 23.68 -1.80
C ALA A 384 -1.49 23.04 -0.64
N VAL A 385 -1.28 23.81 0.45
CA VAL A 385 -0.60 23.35 1.66
C VAL A 385 -1.66 22.78 2.62
N PRO A 386 -1.43 21.61 3.24
CA PRO A 386 -2.30 21.10 4.31
C PRO A 386 -2.39 22.05 5.52
N ASP A 387 -3.51 22.00 6.25
CA ASP A 387 -3.76 22.89 7.41
C ASP A 387 -3.28 22.29 8.74
N VAL A 388 -3.24 20.97 8.87
CA VAL A 388 -3.00 20.25 10.13
C VAL A 388 -2.21 18.97 9.86
N ILE A 389 -1.39 18.53 10.83
CA ILE A 389 -0.80 17.18 10.81
C ILE A 389 -1.49 16.32 11.89
N LEU A 390 -1.96 15.15 11.48
CA LEU A 390 -2.68 14.18 12.29
C LEU A 390 -1.75 13.04 12.74
N MET A 391 -2.00 12.48 13.93
CA MET A 391 -1.45 11.20 14.38
C MET A 391 -2.60 10.18 14.48
N ASN A 392 -2.50 9.05 13.78
CA ASN A 392 -3.54 8.02 13.68
C ASN A 392 -4.95 8.60 13.42
N GLY A 393 -5.03 9.57 12.50
CA GLY A 393 -6.27 10.24 12.10
C GLY A 393 -6.83 11.27 13.10
N LYS A 394 -6.14 11.53 14.21
CA LYS A 394 -6.55 12.49 15.27
C LYS A 394 -5.69 13.74 15.23
N GLY A 395 -6.28 14.89 15.56
CA GLY A 395 -5.58 16.17 15.61
C GLY A 395 -4.64 16.31 16.82
N PRO A 396 -3.78 17.35 16.84
CA PRO A 396 -2.78 17.56 17.88
C PRO A 396 -3.36 17.76 19.28
N TYR A 397 -2.71 17.17 20.29
CA TYR A 397 -2.98 17.44 21.71
C TYR A 397 -2.94 18.95 22.00
N GLY A 398 -3.95 19.44 22.73
CA GLY A 398 -4.09 20.83 23.13
C GLY A 398 -4.55 21.78 22.01
N LEU A 399 -4.79 21.32 20.77
CA LEU A 399 -5.41 22.14 19.74
C LEU A 399 -6.91 22.33 20.06
N PRO A 400 -7.43 23.56 20.24
CA PRO A 400 -8.81 23.80 20.71
C PRO A 400 -9.92 23.20 19.82
N ASN A 401 -9.60 22.90 18.56
CA ASN A 401 -10.51 22.39 17.56
C ASN A 401 -10.39 20.87 17.32
N SER A 402 -9.51 20.16 18.04
CA SER A 402 -9.41 18.70 17.97
C SER A 402 -10.32 18.02 19.00
N LYS A 403 -11.10 17.03 18.57
CA LYS A 403 -12.00 16.25 19.46
C LYS A 403 -11.23 15.24 20.32
N GLU A 404 -10.19 14.65 19.74
CA GLU A 404 -9.34 13.62 20.33
C GLU A 404 -7.88 13.89 19.97
N HIS A 405 -6.96 13.15 20.57
CA HIS A 405 -5.53 13.14 20.24
C HIS A 405 -5.02 11.71 20.37
N GLU A 406 -3.86 11.42 19.79
CA GLU A 406 -3.28 10.08 19.92
C GLU A 406 -2.51 9.92 21.23
N SER A 407 -2.68 8.78 21.90
CA SER A 407 -1.94 8.43 23.11
C SER A 407 -1.64 6.94 23.18
N PHE A 408 -0.41 6.61 23.55
CA PHE A 408 0.07 5.23 23.69
C PHE A 408 0.46 4.97 25.15
N THR A 409 -0.12 3.93 25.75
CA THR A 409 0.14 3.58 27.16
C THR A 409 1.36 2.69 27.30
N VAL A 410 2.29 3.08 28.18
CA VAL A 410 3.52 2.35 28.49
C VAL A 410 3.67 2.09 29.99
N THR A 411 4.45 1.07 30.34
CA THR A 411 4.81 0.70 31.72
C THR A 411 6.29 0.93 31.96
N LYS A 412 6.67 1.53 33.10
CA LYS A 412 8.08 1.84 33.42
C LYS A 412 8.96 0.57 33.35
N GLY A 413 10.13 0.71 32.74
CA GLY A 413 11.11 -0.37 32.54
C GLY A 413 10.79 -1.35 31.39
N LYS A 414 9.78 -1.08 30.55
CA LYS A 414 9.43 -1.88 29.37
C LYS A 414 9.86 -1.22 28.06
N THR A 415 10.13 -2.02 27.04
CA THR A 415 10.47 -1.57 25.67
C THR A 415 9.32 -1.82 24.71
N TYR A 416 9.01 -0.85 23.87
CA TYR A 416 7.92 -0.86 22.90
C TYR A 416 8.46 -0.58 21.50
N ARG A 417 7.84 -1.16 20.47
CA ARG A 417 8.17 -0.85 19.06
C ARG A 417 7.14 0.10 18.49
N PHE A 418 7.57 1.27 18.03
CA PHE A 418 6.74 2.18 17.25
C PHE A 418 7.04 2.01 15.76
N ARG A 419 6.02 1.64 15.00
CA ARG A 419 6.01 1.50 13.54
C ARG A 419 5.48 2.81 12.95
N ILE A 420 6.39 3.70 12.59
CA ILE A 420 6.11 5.08 12.20
C ILE A 420 6.06 5.15 10.67
N SER A 421 4.94 5.58 10.10
CA SER A 421 4.76 5.72 8.66
C SER A 421 4.25 7.12 8.31
N ASN A 422 4.89 7.77 7.34
CA ASN A 422 4.39 9.03 6.78
C ASN A 422 3.38 8.73 5.66
N VAL A 423 2.10 8.77 6.03
CA VAL A 423 0.95 8.58 5.13
C VAL A 423 0.46 9.90 4.50
N GLY A 424 1.16 11.00 4.77
CA GLY A 424 0.83 12.34 4.27
C GLY A 424 0.93 12.49 2.75
N THR A 425 0.72 13.72 2.31
CA THR A 425 0.56 14.10 0.91
C THR A 425 1.56 15.18 0.47
N PHE A 426 2.19 15.87 1.44
CA PHE A 426 3.06 17.02 1.20
C PHE A 426 4.25 17.13 2.17
N PHE A 427 4.06 16.90 3.47
CA PHE A 427 5.07 17.19 4.50
C PHE A 427 5.95 15.99 4.85
N SER A 428 7.27 16.13 4.65
CA SER A 428 8.26 15.41 5.46
C SER A 428 8.31 16.00 6.86
N PHE A 429 8.48 15.19 7.91
CA PHE A 429 8.52 15.65 9.30
C PHE A 429 9.70 15.10 10.10
N ASN A 430 10.14 15.85 11.11
CA ASN A 430 11.02 15.40 12.18
C ASN A 430 10.19 14.88 13.36
N PHE A 431 10.27 13.58 13.65
CA PHE A 431 9.60 12.94 14.79
C PHE A 431 10.54 12.78 15.98
N ARG A 432 10.02 12.99 17.20
CA ARG A 432 10.78 12.94 18.46
C ARG A 432 9.86 12.71 19.67
N ILE A 433 10.42 12.18 20.76
CA ILE A 433 9.68 11.93 22.00
C ILE A 433 10.38 12.62 23.17
N GLN A 434 9.62 13.37 23.97
CA GLN A 434 10.11 14.12 25.12
C GLN A 434 10.86 13.20 26.09
N SER A 435 12.15 13.50 26.33
CA SER A 435 13.04 12.73 27.20
C SER A 435 13.22 11.24 26.85
N HIS A 436 12.90 10.80 25.63
CA HIS A 436 13.01 9.39 25.23
C HIS A 436 13.82 9.23 23.95
N LEU A 437 14.92 8.50 24.05
CA LEU A 437 15.74 8.07 22.91
C LEU A 437 15.03 6.95 22.14
N MET A 438 15.25 6.94 20.82
CA MET A 438 14.70 5.97 19.88
C MET A 438 15.81 5.11 19.28
N VAL A 439 15.75 3.79 19.38
CA VAL A 439 16.69 2.90 18.69
C VAL A 439 16.09 2.45 17.36
N LEU A 440 16.66 2.88 16.24
CA LEU A 440 16.19 2.52 14.91
C LEU A 440 16.55 1.07 14.58
N VAL A 441 15.54 0.25 14.24
CA VAL A 441 15.72 -1.21 14.02
C VAL A 441 15.25 -1.72 12.66
N GLU A 442 14.34 -1.03 11.96
CA GLU A 442 13.87 -1.44 10.63
C GLU A 442 13.38 -0.24 9.81
N THR A 443 13.48 -0.34 8.48
CA THR A 443 12.81 0.57 7.54
C THR A 443 12.39 -0.19 6.29
N GLU A 444 11.12 -0.09 5.90
CA GLU A 444 10.54 -0.70 4.69
C GLU A 444 10.97 -2.17 4.44
N GLY A 445 11.09 -2.94 5.53
CA GLY A 445 11.51 -4.35 5.51
C GLY A 445 13.00 -4.65 5.68
N SER A 446 13.88 -3.67 5.58
CA SER A 446 15.31 -3.81 5.91
C SER A 446 15.56 -3.62 7.40
N TYR A 447 16.16 -4.60 8.06
CA TYR A 447 16.66 -4.41 9.43
C TYR A 447 17.91 -3.52 9.41
N THR A 448 17.92 -2.45 10.18
CA THR A 448 19.01 -1.48 10.18
C THR A 448 20.15 -1.90 11.12
N ASN A 449 21.37 -1.42 10.85
CA ASN A 449 22.38 -1.33 11.90
C ASN A 449 21.83 -0.40 12.99
N GLN A 450 21.80 -0.86 14.24
CA GLN A 450 21.02 -0.20 15.29
C GLN A 450 21.72 1.08 15.75
N ILE A 451 21.08 2.21 15.47
CA ILE A 451 21.52 3.55 15.87
C ILE A 451 20.51 4.15 16.85
N THR A 452 21.00 4.90 17.84
CA THR A 452 20.17 5.58 18.83
C THR A 452 20.03 7.05 18.42
N LEU A 453 18.80 7.57 18.44
CA LEU A 453 18.41 8.86 17.90
C LEU A 453 17.54 9.65 18.89
N ASP A 454 17.80 10.94 19.04
CA ASP A 454 16.90 11.89 19.72
C ASP A 454 15.71 12.30 18.83
N SER A 455 15.91 12.30 17.50
CA SER A 455 14.87 12.60 16.52
C SER A 455 15.12 11.90 15.17
N LEU A 456 14.06 11.69 14.39
CA LEU A 456 14.07 10.95 13.13
C LEU A 456 13.26 11.71 12.06
N ASP A 457 13.89 12.04 10.93
CA ASP A 457 13.21 12.60 9.76
C ASP A 457 12.52 11.48 8.96
N VAL A 458 11.23 11.67 8.65
CA VAL A 458 10.40 10.71 7.91
C VAL A 458 9.73 11.39 6.71
N HIS A 459 10.09 10.92 5.52
CA HIS A 459 9.66 11.50 4.25
C HIS A 459 8.41 10.80 3.69
N VAL A 460 7.70 11.46 2.76
CA VAL A 460 6.36 11.03 2.35
C VAL A 460 6.38 9.63 1.71
N GLY A 461 5.55 8.72 2.24
CA GLY A 461 5.50 7.31 1.82
C GLY A 461 6.49 6.36 2.54
N GLN A 462 7.43 6.89 3.32
CA GLN A 462 8.40 6.08 4.07
C GLN A 462 7.80 5.46 5.35
N SER A 463 8.42 4.36 5.79
CA SER A 463 8.10 3.68 7.05
C SER A 463 9.36 3.25 7.82
N TYR A 464 9.33 3.37 9.14
CA TYR A 464 10.40 3.02 10.07
C TYR A 464 9.86 2.26 11.28
N SER A 465 10.69 1.43 11.91
CA SER A 465 10.47 0.93 13.27
C SER A 465 11.56 1.43 14.21
N VAL A 466 11.14 2.02 15.33
CA VAL A 466 12.02 2.37 16.45
C VAL A 466 11.62 1.61 17.71
N LEU A 467 12.60 1.22 18.53
CA LEU A 467 12.39 0.75 19.89
C LEU A 467 12.54 1.91 20.87
N VAL A 468 11.58 2.03 21.80
CA VAL A 468 11.55 3.05 22.85
C VAL A 468 11.40 2.34 24.19
N THR A 469 12.32 2.58 25.13
CA THR A 469 12.24 2.00 26.48
C THR A 469 11.78 3.06 27.47
N ALA A 470 10.70 2.78 28.18
CA ALA A 470 10.06 3.66 29.15
C ALA A 470 10.87 3.72 30.47
N ILE A 471 12.08 4.27 30.42
CA ILE A 471 13.01 4.35 31.56
C ILE A 471 12.77 5.57 32.48
N GLN A 472 12.09 6.60 31.96
CA GLN A 472 11.87 7.86 32.67
C GLN A 472 10.91 7.71 33.86
N ASP A 473 10.70 8.79 34.62
CA ASP A 473 9.75 8.81 35.73
C ASP A 473 8.29 8.63 35.27
N GLU A 474 7.44 8.20 36.20
CA GLU A 474 6.05 7.87 35.88
C GLU A 474 5.25 9.16 35.72
N SER A 475 5.31 9.70 34.49
CA SER A 475 4.70 10.92 34.00
C SER A 475 4.26 10.72 32.55
N ASP A 476 3.35 11.56 32.06
CA ASP A 476 3.09 11.64 30.63
C ASP A 476 4.16 12.47 29.91
N TYR A 477 4.49 12.08 28.68
CA TYR A 477 5.50 12.70 27.83
C TYR A 477 4.97 13.04 26.43
N TYR A 478 5.38 14.18 25.86
CA TYR A 478 4.98 14.55 24.50
C TYR A 478 5.64 13.66 23.44
N MET A 479 4.85 13.19 22.47
CA MET A 479 5.31 12.68 21.18
C MET A 479 5.04 13.75 20.14
N VAL A 480 6.04 14.18 19.37
CA VAL A 480 5.94 15.34 18.49
C VAL A 480 6.43 15.01 17.08
N ALA A 481 5.72 15.51 16.08
CA ALA A 481 6.25 15.64 14.72
C ALA A 481 6.09 17.08 14.22
N THR A 482 7.18 17.69 13.73
CA THR A 482 7.18 19.02 13.10
C THR A 482 7.64 18.95 11.64
N PRO A 483 7.06 19.75 10.73
CA PRO A 483 7.39 19.70 9.31
C PRO A 483 8.82 20.22 9.04
N LYS A 484 9.55 19.52 8.17
CA LYS A 484 10.82 20.03 7.61
C LYS A 484 10.53 21.12 6.56
N LEU A 485 11.50 22.01 6.36
CA LEU A 485 11.44 23.18 5.46
C LEU A 485 10.33 24.21 5.78
N LEU A 486 9.77 24.18 7.00
CA LEU A 486 8.76 25.14 7.47
C LEU A 486 9.03 25.58 8.92
N ASN A 487 9.04 26.88 9.19
CA ASN A 487 9.02 27.41 10.55
C ASN A 487 7.62 27.27 11.16
N THR A 488 7.52 26.69 12.37
CA THR A 488 6.26 26.55 13.12
C THR A 488 6.42 26.97 14.58
N SER A 489 5.35 27.47 15.20
CA SER A 489 5.26 27.61 16.66
C SER A 489 4.61 26.38 17.29
N ASP A 490 4.90 26.08 18.56
CA ASP A 490 4.29 24.98 19.36
C ASP A 490 2.75 24.97 19.35
N SER A 491 2.13 26.13 19.08
CA SER A 491 0.69 26.34 18.97
C SER A 491 0.09 26.03 17.59
N SER A 492 0.91 25.82 16.56
CA SER A 492 0.47 25.59 15.19
C SER A 492 -0.24 24.23 15.03
N PRO A 493 -1.32 24.14 14.23
CA PRO A 493 -1.95 22.87 13.87
C PRO A 493 -1.01 21.94 13.06
N LEU A 494 0.06 22.48 12.46
CA LEU A 494 1.09 21.69 11.78
C LEU A 494 2.11 21.06 12.74
N VAL A 495 2.09 21.39 14.03
CA VAL A 495 2.87 20.69 15.07
C VAL A 495 2.01 19.55 15.62
N ALA A 496 2.18 18.34 15.06
CA ALA A 496 1.48 17.15 15.53
C ALA A 496 1.97 16.76 16.93
N LYS A 497 1.04 16.52 17.85
CA LYS A 497 1.31 16.22 19.26
C LYS A 497 0.44 15.06 19.73
N GLY A 498 1.08 13.98 20.17
CA GLY A 498 0.48 12.86 20.90
C GLY A 498 1.08 12.74 22.31
N VAL A 499 0.58 11.77 23.08
CA VAL A 499 0.95 11.57 24.49
C VAL A 499 1.44 10.14 24.74
N LEU A 500 2.72 9.99 25.12
CA LEU A 500 3.24 8.75 25.69
C LEU A 500 2.82 8.70 27.17
N HIS A 501 1.76 7.94 27.47
CA HIS A 501 1.14 7.89 28.79
C HIS A 501 1.74 6.78 29.65
N TYR A 502 2.25 7.11 30.83
CA TYR A 502 2.74 6.09 31.78
C TYR A 502 1.57 5.52 32.61
N ALA A 503 1.36 4.21 32.56
CA ALA A 503 0.15 3.52 33.05
C ALA A 503 -0.18 3.71 34.55
N ASN A 504 0.77 4.14 35.37
CA ASN A 504 0.59 4.42 36.80
C ASN A 504 0.41 5.93 37.10
N TYR A 505 0.62 6.80 36.12
CA TYR A 505 0.52 8.25 36.28
C TYR A 505 -0.93 8.73 36.26
N VAL A 506 -1.22 9.75 37.07
CA VAL A 506 -2.54 10.41 37.13
C VAL A 506 -2.32 11.91 37.04
N GLY A 507 -2.49 12.47 35.85
CA GLY A 507 -2.26 13.88 35.55
C GLY A 507 -2.47 14.16 34.07
N THR A 508 -1.65 15.07 33.52
CA THR A 508 -1.60 15.39 32.09
C THR A 508 -0.17 15.74 31.69
N VAL A 509 0.20 15.45 30.45
CA VAL A 509 1.51 15.85 29.88
C VAL A 509 1.82 17.34 30.09
N SER A 510 3.08 17.65 30.42
CA SER A 510 3.52 18.99 30.80
C SER A 510 4.99 19.26 30.45
N GLY A 511 5.48 20.46 30.78
CA GLY A 511 6.80 20.93 30.36
C GLY A 511 6.85 21.41 28.90
N PRO A 512 8.04 21.81 28.41
CA PRO A 512 8.23 22.23 27.02
C PRO A 512 8.22 21.03 26.07
N LEU A 513 7.94 21.28 24.78
CA LEU A 513 8.15 20.28 23.73
C LEU A 513 9.65 19.94 23.63
N PRO A 514 10.02 18.70 23.23
CA PRO A 514 11.41 18.37 22.89
C PRO A 514 11.94 19.29 21.78
N SER A 515 13.19 19.73 21.94
CA SER A 515 13.89 20.58 20.97
C SER A 515 13.97 19.93 19.59
N GLU A 516 13.73 20.71 18.55
CA GLU A 516 13.91 20.27 17.15
C GLU A 516 15.30 20.59 16.60
N PRO A 517 15.81 19.76 15.68
CA PRO A 517 16.79 20.19 14.69
C PRO A 517 16.21 21.34 13.86
N ASN A 518 17.06 22.21 13.33
CA ASN A 518 16.65 23.28 12.42
C ASN A 518 15.84 22.70 11.22
N PRO A 519 14.61 23.16 10.96
CA PRO A 519 13.77 22.62 9.89
C PRO A 519 14.37 22.83 8.49
N TYR A 520 15.26 23.81 8.33
CA TYR A 520 15.99 24.12 7.09
C TYR A 520 17.41 23.53 7.02
N ASP A 521 17.85 22.83 8.06
CA ASP A 521 19.10 22.07 8.01
C ASP A 521 18.88 20.80 7.18
N ILE A 522 19.31 20.88 5.92
CA ILE A 522 19.26 19.79 4.94
C ILE A 522 20.44 18.85 5.14
N ASP A 523 21.60 19.36 5.54
CA ASP A 523 22.81 18.54 5.72
C ASP A 523 22.67 17.60 6.92
N PHE A 524 22.05 18.04 8.02
CA PHE A 524 21.57 17.17 9.10
C PHE A 524 20.70 16.01 8.58
N SER A 525 19.72 16.31 7.73
CA SER A 525 18.81 15.28 7.19
C SER A 525 19.52 14.31 6.25
N VAL A 526 20.41 14.83 5.39
CA VAL A 526 21.25 14.06 4.46
C VAL A 526 22.21 13.15 5.23
N ASP A 527 22.87 13.63 6.27
CA ASP A 527 23.80 12.83 7.07
C ASP A 527 23.08 11.83 7.98
N GLN A 528 21.89 12.17 8.50
CA GLN A 528 21.02 11.18 9.13
C GLN A 528 20.65 10.08 8.13
N ALA A 529 20.27 10.41 6.89
CA ALA A 529 19.97 9.42 5.86
C ALA A 529 21.17 8.52 5.53
N LYS A 530 22.38 9.10 5.37
CA LYS A 530 23.64 8.34 5.16
C LYS A 530 24.01 7.42 6.33
N SER A 531 23.54 7.73 7.55
CA SER A 531 23.77 6.94 8.76
C SER A 531 22.90 5.68 8.86
N ILE A 532 21.81 5.59 8.09
CA ILE A 532 20.89 4.45 8.08
C ILE A 532 21.46 3.36 7.16
N ARG A 533 22.12 2.38 7.76
CA ARG A 533 22.80 1.27 7.05
C ARG A 533 22.05 -0.05 7.17
N TRP A 534 22.22 -0.96 6.21
CA TRP A 534 21.62 -2.29 6.27
C TRP A 534 22.40 -3.22 7.23
N ASN A 535 21.70 -3.94 8.10
CA ASN A 535 22.32 -4.99 8.90
C ASN A 535 22.41 -6.30 8.09
N LEU A 536 23.54 -6.45 7.41
CA LEU A 536 23.88 -7.62 6.56
C LEU A 536 24.00 -8.95 7.33
N THR A 537 23.89 -8.94 8.67
CA THR A 537 23.86 -10.17 9.50
C THR A 537 22.44 -10.57 9.91
N ALA A 538 21.45 -9.69 9.71
CA ALA A 538 20.08 -9.93 10.14
C ALA A 538 19.39 -11.02 9.31
N GLY A 539 18.68 -11.94 9.99
CA GLY A 539 17.93 -12.98 9.30
C GLY A 539 18.78 -14.05 8.59
N ALA A 540 20.05 -14.23 8.96
CA ALA A 540 20.96 -15.24 8.41
C ALA A 540 20.43 -16.69 8.41
N ALA A 541 19.41 -17.00 9.23
CA ALA A 541 18.71 -18.29 9.27
C ALA A 541 17.60 -18.45 8.20
N ARG A 542 17.45 -17.51 7.25
CA ARG A 542 16.51 -17.62 6.12
C ARG A 542 17.17 -18.36 4.94
N PRO A 543 16.39 -19.00 4.05
CA PRO A 543 16.88 -19.46 2.74
C PRO A 543 17.42 -18.31 1.87
N ASN A 544 16.80 -17.13 1.96
CA ASN A 544 17.31 -15.86 1.45
C ASN A 544 17.60 -14.92 2.66
N PRO A 545 18.84 -14.86 3.18
CA PRO A 545 19.24 -13.86 4.17
C PRO A 545 19.10 -12.41 3.69
N GLN A 546 19.02 -11.47 4.63
CA GLN A 546 19.31 -10.07 4.29
C GLN A 546 20.82 -9.92 4.02
N GLY A 547 21.21 -9.04 3.10
CA GLY A 547 22.61 -8.91 2.66
C GLY A 547 23.13 -9.97 1.68
N THR A 548 22.34 -10.96 1.24
CA THR A 548 22.79 -11.96 0.24
C THR A 548 23.15 -11.35 -1.12
N PHE A 549 22.52 -10.23 -1.47
CA PHE A 549 22.83 -9.45 -2.66
C PHE A 549 23.80 -8.32 -2.30
N ASN A 550 25.04 -8.43 -2.76
CA ASN A 550 26.05 -7.37 -2.68
C ASN A 550 26.01 -6.49 -3.95
N VAL A 551 26.10 -5.17 -3.78
CA VAL A 551 26.13 -4.18 -4.87
C VAL A 551 27.53 -3.62 -5.20
N THR A 552 28.60 -4.04 -4.52
CA THR A 552 29.97 -3.52 -4.78
C THR A 552 30.45 -3.77 -6.23
N ASN A 553 30.23 -4.97 -6.76
CA ASN A 553 30.81 -5.42 -8.04
C ASN A 553 29.71 -5.78 -9.06
N ILE A 554 28.71 -4.92 -9.23
CA ILE A 554 27.63 -5.13 -10.21
C ILE A 554 27.96 -4.50 -11.56
N THR A 555 27.41 -5.06 -12.64
CA THR A 555 27.40 -4.43 -13.96
C THR A 555 26.05 -3.76 -14.19
N LEU A 556 26.04 -2.44 -14.28
CA LEU A 556 24.84 -1.66 -14.62
C LEU A 556 24.45 -1.93 -16.08
N SER A 557 23.16 -2.20 -16.30
CA SER A 557 22.58 -2.46 -17.63
C SER A 557 22.06 -1.19 -18.31
N LYS A 558 21.65 -0.20 -17.52
CA LYS A 558 21.21 1.14 -17.93
C LYS A 558 21.33 2.06 -16.70
N THR A 559 21.48 3.36 -16.93
CA THR A 559 21.39 4.42 -15.91
C THR A 559 20.28 5.36 -16.33
N PHE A 560 19.38 5.70 -15.40
CA PHE A 560 18.42 6.79 -15.55
C PHE A 560 18.89 8.00 -14.75
N ILE A 561 18.76 9.20 -15.32
CA ILE A 561 18.92 10.51 -14.69
C ILE A 561 17.57 11.22 -14.85
N LEU A 562 16.82 11.32 -13.76
CA LEU A 562 15.42 11.74 -13.73
C LEU A 562 15.29 13.10 -13.03
N HIS A 563 15.11 14.14 -13.82
CA HIS A 563 14.90 15.51 -13.37
C HIS A 563 13.43 15.75 -13.01
N GLY A 564 13.14 15.88 -11.71
CA GLY A 564 11.85 16.32 -11.21
C GLY A 564 11.72 17.84 -11.29
N SER A 565 10.80 18.34 -12.12
CA SER A 565 10.61 19.77 -12.37
C SER A 565 9.12 20.16 -12.48
N ILE A 566 8.85 21.46 -12.57
CA ILE A 566 7.55 22.03 -12.96
C ILE A 566 7.70 22.67 -14.35
N SER A 567 6.68 22.60 -15.19
CA SER A 567 6.63 23.27 -16.50
C SER A 567 5.20 23.67 -16.87
N GLU A 568 5.04 24.63 -17.77
CA GLU A 568 3.73 24.96 -18.36
C GLU A 568 3.51 24.16 -19.65
N ILE A 569 2.35 23.50 -19.77
CA ILE A 569 1.92 22.78 -20.97
C ILE A 569 0.46 23.16 -21.23
N ASP A 570 0.13 23.60 -22.45
CA ASP A 570 -1.19 24.09 -22.86
C ASP A 570 -1.78 25.21 -21.97
N GLY A 571 -0.93 25.99 -21.32
CA GLY A 571 -1.34 27.04 -20.38
C GLY A 571 -1.85 26.50 -19.04
N LEU A 572 -1.41 25.31 -18.64
CA LEU A 572 -1.57 24.69 -17.33
C LEU A 572 -0.19 24.31 -16.79
N SER A 573 0.10 24.62 -15.52
CA SER A 573 1.30 24.10 -14.89
C SER A 573 1.17 22.60 -14.61
N ARG A 574 2.25 21.86 -14.85
CA ARG A 574 2.37 20.42 -14.66
C ARG A 574 3.67 20.11 -13.94
N TYR A 575 3.71 18.99 -13.23
CA TYR A 575 4.98 18.41 -12.79
C TYR A 575 5.48 17.45 -13.87
N THR A 576 6.80 17.35 -14.01
CA THR A 576 7.42 16.59 -15.09
C THR A 576 8.59 15.74 -14.58
N VAL A 577 8.92 14.72 -15.37
CA VAL A 577 10.17 13.98 -15.32
C VAL A 577 10.87 14.20 -16.65
N ASN A 578 12.08 14.78 -16.66
CA ASN A 578 12.83 15.07 -17.91
C ASN A 578 12.03 15.91 -18.94
N ASN A 579 11.24 16.89 -18.48
CA ASN A 579 10.29 17.68 -19.28
C ASN A 579 9.13 16.87 -19.91
N VAL A 580 8.81 15.69 -19.36
CA VAL A 580 7.60 14.92 -19.69
C VAL A 580 6.66 14.89 -18.50
N SER A 581 5.45 15.43 -18.65
CA SER A 581 4.36 15.22 -17.69
C SER A 581 3.55 14.00 -18.12
N TYR A 582 3.30 13.07 -17.21
CA TYR A 582 2.60 11.82 -17.53
C TYR A 582 1.11 12.03 -17.85
N PHE A 583 0.72 11.67 -19.07
CA PHE A 583 -0.68 11.50 -19.44
C PHE A 583 -1.16 10.09 -19.05
N THR A 584 -2.21 10.02 -18.22
CA THR A 584 -2.86 8.75 -17.88
C THR A 584 -3.82 8.32 -19.02
N PRO A 585 -3.55 7.22 -19.74
CA PRO A 585 -4.46 6.75 -20.78
C PRO A 585 -5.70 6.05 -20.20
N ASN A 586 -6.81 6.10 -20.94
CA ASN A 586 -8.05 5.38 -20.58
C ASN A 586 -7.89 3.85 -20.54
N THR A 587 -6.88 3.31 -21.24
CA THR A 587 -6.53 1.89 -21.27
C THR A 587 -5.26 1.67 -20.46
N PRO A 588 -5.27 0.86 -19.39
CA PRO A 588 -4.07 0.61 -18.58
C PRO A 588 -2.89 0.09 -19.41
N LEU A 589 -1.69 0.59 -19.14
CA LEU A 589 -0.46 0.24 -19.86
C LEU A 589 -0.18 -1.26 -19.87
N LYS A 590 -0.32 -1.94 -18.72
CA LYS A 590 -0.10 -3.39 -18.61
C LYS A 590 -1.07 -4.20 -19.47
N LEU A 591 -2.28 -3.67 -19.67
CA LEU A 591 -3.28 -4.28 -20.54
C LEU A 591 -2.95 -4.07 -22.02
N ALA A 592 -2.58 -2.83 -22.40
CA ALA A 592 -2.15 -2.52 -23.75
C ALA A 592 -0.91 -3.35 -24.14
N ASP A 593 0.05 -3.48 -23.23
CA ASP A 593 1.21 -4.36 -23.35
C ASP A 593 0.80 -5.81 -23.64
N GLN A 594 -0.06 -6.38 -22.79
CA GLN A 594 -0.46 -7.78 -22.86
C GLN A 594 -1.24 -8.18 -24.13
N PHE A 595 -2.07 -7.30 -24.68
CA PHE A 595 -3.00 -7.64 -25.77
C PHE A 595 -2.72 -6.95 -27.12
N VAL A 596 -2.00 -5.82 -27.13
CA VAL A 596 -1.62 -5.11 -28.36
C VAL A 596 -0.14 -4.71 -28.38
N ASN A 597 0.69 -5.23 -27.47
CA ASN A 597 2.12 -4.88 -27.35
C ASN A 597 2.35 -3.35 -27.23
N GLY A 598 1.48 -2.69 -26.48
CA GLY A 598 1.47 -1.23 -26.27
C GLY A 598 0.84 -0.40 -27.39
N SER A 599 0.70 -0.96 -28.60
CA SER A 599 0.23 -0.27 -29.80
C SER A 599 -1.01 0.59 -29.57
N VAL A 600 -1.03 1.79 -30.18
CA VAL A 600 -2.10 2.80 -30.05
C VAL A 600 -2.21 3.46 -28.67
N VAL A 601 -1.73 2.85 -27.58
CA VAL A 601 -1.82 3.40 -26.22
C VAL A 601 -0.54 4.09 -25.77
N TYR A 602 0.63 3.50 -26.05
CA TYR A 602 1.94 4.10 -25.77
C TYR A 602 3.00 3.64 -26.78
N GLN A 603 4.11 4.36 -26.82
CA GLN A 603 5.34 3.94 -27.51
C GLN A 603 6.43 3.70 -26.45
N LEU A 604 7.07 2.54 -26.50
CA LEU A 604 8.12 2.15 -25.56
C LEU A 604 9.41 2.95 -25.83
N ASP A 605 10.05 3.46 -24.76
CA ASP A 605 11.20 4.37 -24.80
C ASP A 605 10.99 5.60 -25.72
N ALA A 606 9.74 6.11 -25.81
CA ALA A 606 9.41 7.32 -26.57
C ALA A 606 10.02 8.62 -26.01
N PHE A 607 10.49 8.59 -24.77
CA PHE A 607 11.01 9.73 -24.03
C PHE A 607 12.35 9.38 -23.36
N PRO A 608 13.29 10.35 -23.26
CA PRO A 608 14.61 10.10 -22.71
C PRO A 608 14.60 9.87 -21.20
N VAL A 609 15.51 9.01 -20.75
CA VAL A 609 15.71 8.67 -19.33
C VAL A 609 17.04 9.18 -18.79
N ASP A 610 17.88 9.75 -19.64
CA ASP A 610 19.26 10.19 -19.40
C ASP A 610 19.54 11.61 -19.94
N SER A 611 18.50 12.28 -20.46
CA SER A 611 18.51 13.67 -20.91
C SER A 611 17.11 14.29 -20.73
N ILE A 612 17.02 15.62 -20.83
CA ILE A 612 15.79 16.40 -20.68
C ILE A 612 15.28 16.79 -22.08
N ASN A 613 13.96 16.72 -22.34
CA ASN A 613 13.40 17.25 -23.59
C ASN A 613 13.54 18.78 -23.68
N ASP A 614 13.91 19.29 -24.86
CA ASP A 614 13.99 20.74 -25.16
C ASP A 614 12.68 21.49 -24.87
N ALA A 615 11.53 20.82 -25.00
CA ALA A 615 10.20 21.37 -24.76
C ALA A 615 9.36 20.46 -23.86
N ALA A 616 8.65 21.07 -22.90
CA ALA A 616 7.75 20.37 -22.01
C ALA A 616 6.59 19.71 -22.77
N THR A 617 6.39 18.41 -22.56
CA THR A 617 5.45 17.58 -23.33
C THR A 617 4.52 16.80 -22.40
N TYR A 618 3.22 16.72 -22.73
CA TYR A 618 2.26 15.86 -22.02
C TYR A 618 2.14 14.54 -22.77
N GLY A 619 2.49 13.42 -22.14
CA GLY A 619 2.64 12.14 -22.86
C GLY A 619 2.77 10.91 -21.97
N VAL A 620 2.62 9.73 -22.59
CA VAL A 620 2.59 8.45 -21.87
C VAL A 620 4.01 7.87 -21.75
N SER A 621 4.68 8.16 -20.63
CA SER A 621 6.07 7.71 -20.42
C SER A 621 6.16 6.25 -19.97
N VAL A 622 6.67 5.39 -20.87
CA VAL A 622 6.95 3.97 -20.61
C VAL A 622 8.34 3.62 -21.13
N VAL A 623 9.19 3.07 -20.27
CA VAL A 623 10.63 2.89 -20.52
C VAL A 623 11.05 1.43 -20.33
N THR A 624 12.03 0.96 -21.10
CA THR A 624 12.48 -0.44 -21.00
C THR A 624 13.35 -0.66 -19.75
N GLY A 625 12.93 -1.61 -18.91
CA GLY A 625 13.74 -2.24 -17.88
C GLY A 625 14.24 -3.62 -18.32
N VAL A 626 15.55 -3.84 -18.25
CA VAL A 626 16.16 -5.14 -18.63
C VAL A 626 15.93 -6.16 -17.52
N HIS A 627 15.14 -7.21 -17.76
CA HIS A 627 14.91 -8.27 -16.77
C HIS A 627 16.24 -8.94 -16.36
N LYS A 628 16.47 -9.05 -15.05
CA LYS A 628 17.74 -9.46 -14.40
C LYS A 628 18.94 -8.57 -14.70
N GLY A 629 18.71 -7.38 -15.25
CA GLY A 629 19.68 -6.29 -15.26
C GLY A 629 19.70 -5.55 -13.92
N TRP A 630 20.85 -4.97 -13.59
CA TRP A 630 20.92 -3.91 -12.58
C TRP A 630 20.63 -2.56 -13.26
N LEU A 631 19.75 -1.77 -12.68
CA LEU A 631 19.40 -0.43 -13.12
C LEU A 631 19.91 0.57 -12.06
N GLU A 632 20.61 1.60 -12.50
CA GLU A 632 20.85 2.78 -11.67
C GLU A 632 19.76 3.82 -11.96
N ILE A 633 19.19 4.42 -10.91
CA ILE A 633 18.29 5.56 -11.03
C ILE A 633 18.85 6.69 -10.18
N VAL A 634 19.19 7.80 -10.83
CA VAL A 634 19.58 9.06 -10.20
C VAL A 634 18.36 9.99 -10.27
N PHE A 635 17.73 10.23 -9.14
CA PHE A 635 16.70 11.27 -9.03
C PHE A 635 17.40 12.60 -8.78
N LYS A 636 17.10 13.63 -9.57
CA LYS A 636 17.50 15.01 -9.31
C LYS A 636 16.24 15.85 -9.05
N ASN A 637 16.24 16.59 -7.95
CA ASN A 637 15.11 17.44 -7.57
C ASN A 637 15.45 18.91 -7.88
N ASP A 638 14.98 19.39 -9.03
CA ASP A 638 15.15 20.79 -9.45
C ASP A 638 14.10 21.72 -8.78
N LEU A 639 13.29 21.23 -7.83
CA LEU A 639 12.34 22.00 -7.03
C LEU A 639 12.98 22.62 -5.77
N TYR A 640 12.26 23.56 -5.14
CA TYR A 640 12.63 24.16 -3.85
C TYR A 640 12.02 23.47 -2.62
N VAL A 641 11.27 22.39 -2.83
CA VAL A 641 10.67 21.56 -1.77
C VAL A 641 11.28 20.17 -1.77
N MET A 642 11.19 19.47 -0.65
CA MET A 642 11.51 18.03 -0.60
C MET A 642 10.64 17.28 -1.61
N ASP A 643 11.19 16.24 -2.24
CA ASP A 643 10.44 15.27 -3.01
C ASP A 643 10.72 13.86 -2.44
N SER A 644 9.93 12.85 -2.80
CA SER A 644 10.13 11.47 -2.36
C SER A 644 9.63 10.50 -3.42
N TRP A 645 10.51 9.64 -3.90
CA TRP A 645 10.30 8.76 -5.04
C TRP A 645 10.09 7.32 -4.62
N HIS A 646 9.11 6.66 -5.25
CA HIS A 646 8.71 5.29 -4.98
C HIS A 646 8.68 4.47 -6.27
N LEU A 647 9.12 3.21 -6.18
CA LEU A 647 9.07 2.24 -7.27
C LEU A 647 8.25 1.04 -6.84
N ASP A 648 7.09 0.85 -7.47
CA ASP A 648 6.25 -0.32 -7.27
C ASP A 648 6.97 -1.62 -7.69
N GLY A 649 6.61 -2.74 -7.07
CA GLY A 649 7.14 -4.06 -7.42
C GLY A 649 8.57 -4.37 -6.96
N PHE A 650 9.33 -3.40 -6.44
CA PHE A 650 10.76 -3.56 -6.12
C PHE A 650 11.15 -3.04 -4.73
N GLY A 651 12.30 -3.51 -4.25
CA GLY A 651 13.13 -2.79 -3.30
C GLY A 651 14.44 -2.39 -3.99
N PHE A 652 14.94 -1.20 -3.70
CA PHE A 652 16.18 -0.65 -4.25
C PHE A 652 17.16 -0.25 -3.15
N TYR A 653 18.45 -0.26 -3.50
CA TYR A 653 19.56 0.07 -2.62
C TYR A 653 19.84 1.56 -2.69
N VAL A 654 19.75 2.29 -1.57
CA VAL A 654 20.11 3.72 -1.55
C VAL A 654 21.62 3.87 -1.45
N VAL A 655 22.26 4.15 -2.60
CA VAL A 655 23.73 4.10 -2.73
C VAL A 655 24.40 5.47 -2.62
N GLY A 656 23.77 6.56 -3.04
CA GLY A 656 24.42 7.87 -3.06
C GLY A 656 23.49 9.07 -2.84
N PHE A 657 24.04 10.13 -2.26
CA PHE A 657 23.43 11.46 -2.14
C PHE A 657 24.50 12.48 -2.52
N GLY A 658 24.12 13.59 -3.14
CA GLY A 658 25.04 14.68 -3.42
C GLY A 658 24.38 15.94 -3.96
N ASP A 659 25.19 16.97 -4.14
CA ASP A 659 24.76 18.34 -4.40
C ASP A 659 24.99 18.73 -5.87
N GLY A 660 24.22 19.69 -6.38
CA GLY A 660 24.36 20.18 -7.75
C GLY A 660 23.94 19.15 -8.81
N ASP A 661 24.70 19.06 -9.89
CA ASP A 661 24.49 18.08 -10.96
C ASP A 661 25.24 16.77 -10.67
N TRP A 662 24.59 15.65 -10.90
CA TRP A 662 25.22 14.33 -10.85
C TRP A 662 26.13 14.12 -12.08
N THR A 663 27.26 13.45 -11.88
CA THR A 663 28.19 13.05 -12.94
C THR A 663 28.62 11.59 -12.75
N PRO A 664 29.19 10.91 -13.78
CA PRO A 664 29.69 9.54 -13.64
C PRO A 664 30.70 9.33 -12.51
N GLU A 665 31.49 10.36 -12.18
CA GLU A 665 32.47 10.40 -11.09
C GLU A 665 31.81 10.43 -9.70
N SER A 666 30.55 10.87 -9.62
CA SER A 666 29.77 10.90 -8.37
C SER A 666 29.61 9.50 -7.75
N ARG A 667 29.77 8.43 -8.54
CA ARG A 667 29.80 7.05 -8.03
C ARG A 667 30.97 6.76 -7.07
N THR A 668 31.99 7.62 -7.02
CA THR A 668 33.09 7.51 -6.04
C THR A 668 32.67 7.82 -4.61
N SER A 669 31.54 8.50 -4.39
CA SER A 669 30.98 8.74 -3.04
C SER A 669 29.97 7.69 -2.58
N TYR A 670 29.62 6.72 -3.45
CA TYR A 670 28.55 5.77 -3.17
C TYR A 670 28.90 4.79 -2.04
N ASN A 671 27.93 4.54 -1.16
CA ASN A 671 27.94 3.37 -0.31
C ASN A 671 27.55 2.13 -1.13
N LEU A 672 28.52 1.25 -1.39
CA LEU A 672 28.30 -0.03 -2.07
C LEU A 672 28.56 -1.25 -1.17
N TYR A 673 28.68 -1.05 0.15
CA TYR A 673 28.98 -2.11 1.12
C TYR A 673 27.74 -2.56 1.88
N ASP A 674 27.05 -1.63 2.54
CA ASP A 674 25.86 -1.84 3.36
C ASP A 674 24.70 -0.86 3.08
N PRO A 675 24.41 -0.46 1.81
CA PRO A 675 23.32 0.45 1.51
C PRO A 675 21.96 -0.17 1.87
N VAL A 676 21.11 0.64 2.52
CA VAL A 676 19.79 0.19 2.97
C VAL A 676 18.85 -0.04 1.78
N VAL A 677 18.13 -1.16 1.80
CA VAL A 677 17.11 -1.48 0.80
C VAL A 677 15.77 -0.87 1.24
N ARG A 678 15.10 -0.15 0.33
CA ARG A 678 13.83 0.55 0.58
C ARG A 678 12.93 0.48 -0.64
N SER A 679 11.67 0.88 -0.50
CA SER A 679 10.75 1.15 -1.62
C SER A 679 10.59 2.64 -1.92
N THR A 680 10.97 3.51 -0.98
CA THR A 680 10.77 4.97 -1.04
C THR A 680 12.03 5.72 -0.61
N VAL A 681 12.51 6.66 -1.43
CA VAL A 681 13.69 7.50 -1.12
C VAL A 681 13.37 8.98 -1.29
N GLN A 682 13.81 9.80 -0.35
CA GLN A 682 13.72 11.25 -0.42
C GLN A 682 14.75 11.84 -1.39
N VAL A 683 14.42 12.98 -1.99
CA VAL A 683 15.34 13.75 -2.85
C VAL A 683 15.29 15.21 -2.39
N TYR A 684 16.42 15.69 -1.87
CA TYR A 684 16.51 17.00 -1.23
C TYR A 684 16.47 18.15 -2.26
N PRO A 685 15.96 19.34 -1.90
CA PRO A 685 15.87 20.48 -2.82
C PRO A 685 17.22 20.83 -3.46
N GLN A 686 17.26 20.99 -4.78
CA GLN A 686 18.47 21.33 -5.56
C GLN A 686 19.64 20.32 -5.40
N ARG A 687 19.32 19.07 -5.07
CA ARG A 687 20.26 17.97 -4.85
C ARG A 687 19.81 16.70 -5.60
N TRP A 688 20.66 15.69 -5.63
CA TRP A 688 20.38 14.39 -6.24
C TRP A 688 20.48 13.24 -5.24
N THR A 689 19.85 12.11 -5.59
CA THR A 689 19.90 10.86 -4.81
C THR A 689 19.87 9.68 -5.76
N ALA A 690 20.83 8.76 -5.58
CA ALA A 690 21.07 7.64 -6.48
C ALA A 690 20.73 6.30 -5.81
N VAL A 691 20.02 5.45 -6.54
CA VAL A 691 19.64 4.10 -6.11
C VAL A 691 20.02 3.06 -7.16
N TYR A 692 20.32 1.84 -6.71
CA TYR A 692 20.46 0.67 -7.58
C TYR A 692 19.26 -0.27 -7.40
N VAL A 693 18.73 -0.79 -8.50
CA VAL A 693 17.59 -1.72 -8.54
C VAL A 693 18.00 -2.99 -9.28
N PHE A 694 17.64 -4.17 -8.76
CA PHE A 694 17.76 -5.42 -9.51
C PHE A 694 16.40 -5.79 -10.09
N LEU A 695 16.28 -5.78 -11.42
CA LEU A 695 14.99 -5.92 -12.11
C LEU A 695 14.58 -7.39 -12.27
N ASP A 696 14.34 -8.09 -11.15
CA ASP A 696 14.03 -9.52 -11.09
C ASP A 696 12.53 -9.88 -11.14
N ASN A 697 11.65 -8.89 -11.35
CA ASN A 697 10.20 -9.00 -11.26
C ASN A 697 9.56 -8.52 -12.57
N PRO A 698 9.32 -9.40 -13.57
CA PRO A 698 8.68 -9.01 -14.83
C PRO A 698 7.29 -8.41 -14.61
N GLY A 699 6.97 -7.37 -15.36
CA GLY A 699 5.73 -6.61 -15.21
C GLY A 699 5.80 -5.19 -15.76
N MET A 700 4.75 -4.43 -15.48
CA MET A 700 4.66 -2.98 -15.73
C MET A 700 4.58 -2.30 -14.36
N TRP A 701 5.57 -1.48 -14.03
CA TRP A 701 5.75 -0.96 -12.67
C TRP A 701 5.84 0.56 -12.65
N ASN A 702 5.15 1.21 -11.71
CA ASN A 702 5.13 2.66 -11.63
C ASN A 702 6.33 3.20 -10.82
N LEU A 703 6.96 4.23 -11.37
CA LEU A 703 7.99 5.03 -10.72
C LEU A 703 7.46 6.46 -10.58
N ARG A 704 7.18 6.89 -9.35
CA ARG A 704 6.42 8.13 -9.06
C ARG A 704 7.01 8.93 -7.91
N SER A 705 6.67 10.21 -7.85
CA SER A 705 6.66 10.95 -6.58
C SER A 705 5.54 10.46 -5.65
N GLN A 706 5.78 10.54 -4.35
CA GLN A 706 4.80 10.32 -3.27
C GLN A 706 4.09 11.61 -2.84
N HIS A 707 4.61 12.77 -3.26
CA HIS A 707 3.94 14.05 -3.09
C HIS A 707 2.71 14.06 -4.01
N SER A 708 1.53 14.12 -3.40
CA SER A 708 0.30 13.73 -4.10
C SER A 708 -0.11 14.72 -5.18
N VAL A 709 0.25 16.01 -5.01
CA VAL A 709 0.08 17.04 -6.05
C VAL A 709 0.96 16.75 -7.25
N ASN A 710 2.24 16.42 -7.02
CA ASN A 710 3.19 16.19 -8.10
C ASN A 710 2.79 14.97 -8.94
N TRP A 711 2.48 13.84 -8.30
CA TRP A 711 2.03 12.63 -8.98
C TRP A 711 0.74 12.88 -9.79
N TYR A 712 -0.28 13.48 -9.17
CA TYR A 712 -1.56 13.78 -9.83
C TYR A 712 -1.42 14.76 -11.01
N LEU A 713 -0.39 15.61 -11.00
CA LEU A 713 -0.05 16.53 -12.10
C LEU A 713 1.05 15.99 -13.04
N GLY A 714 1.42 14.71 -12.93
CA GLY A 714 2.19 13.94 -13.92
C GLY A 714 3.65 13.64 -13.59
N GLN A 715 4.10 13.76 -12.34
CA GLN A 715 5.46 13.35 -11.91
C GLN A 715 5.58 11.82 -11.71
N GLU A 716 5.36 11.07 -12.78
CA GLU A 716 5.50 9.61 -12.81
C GLU A 716 5.97 9.10 -14.19
N LEU A 717 6.46 7.86 -14.22
CA LEU A 717 6.68 7.08 -15.44
C LEU A 717 6.49 5.59 -15.14
N TYR A 718 6.45 4.75 -16.17
CA TYR A 718 6.33 3.29 -15.99
C TYR A 718 7.54 2.54 -16.55
N ILE A 719 8.12 1.66 -15.75
CA ILE A 719 9.19 0.73 -16.16
C ILE A 719 8.54 -0.57 -16.62
N ARG A 720 8.71 -0.89 -17.90
CA ARG A 720 8.32 -2.19 -18.49
C ARG A 720 9.48 -3.17 -18.32
N VAL A 721 9.39 -4.06 -17.33
CA VAL A 721 10.38 -5.13 -17.10
C VAL A 721 9.91 -6.37 -17.86
N HIS A 722 10.54 -6.65 -18.99
CA HIS A 722 10.07 -7.67 -19.94
C HIS A 722 11.00 -8.89 -20.00
N ASP A 723 10.41 -10.08 -19.87
CA ASP A 723 11.03 -11.36 -20.24
C ASP A 723 10.30 -11.92 -21.48
N PRO A 724 11.00 -12.31 -22.56
CA PRO A 724 10.36 -12.80 -23.79
C PRO A 724 9.77 -14.22 -23.68
N ASP A 725 9.99 -14.95 -22.59
CA ASP A 725 9.36 -16.25 -22.33
C ASP A 725 8.08 -16.06 -21.47
N PRO A 726 6.87 -16.27 -22.03
CA PRO A 726 5.58 -15.93 -21.41
C PRO A 726 5.15 -16.99 -20.37
N ASN A 727 6.00 -17.16 -19.35
CA ASN A 727 5.95 -18.25 -18.39
C ASN A 727 5.23 -17.82 -17.10
N PRO A 728 4.17 -18.52 -16.66
CA PRO A 728 3.46 -18.23 -15.41
C PRO A 728 4.34 -18.27 -14.13
N ALA A 729 5.53 -18.88 -14.19
CA ALA A 729 6.52 -18.83 -13.10
C ALA A 729 7.37 -17.54 -13.07
N LYS A 730 7.21 -16.66 -14.07
CA LYS A 730 7.88 -15.35 -14.20
C LYS A 730 6.90 -14.18 -14.01
N GLU A 731 5.73 -14.25 -14.64
CA GLU A 731 4.61 -13.36 -14.35
C GLU A 731 3.29 -14.13 -14.51
N LYS A 732 2.37 -13.93 -13.56
CA LYS A 732 1.05 -14.56 -13.55
C LYS A 732 0.18 -14.01 -14.70
N PRO A 733 -0.65 -14.87 -15.32
CA PRO A 733 -1.54 -14.45 -16.41
C PRO A 733 -2.59 -13.44 -15.93
N PRO A 734 -3.20 -12.67 -16.85
CA PRO A 734 -4.25 -11.71 -16.51
C PRO A 734 -5.41 -12.34 -15.71
N PRO A 735 -5.98 -11.64 -14.72
CA PRO A 735 -7.11 -12.15 -13.94
C PRO A 735 -8.31 -12.59 -14.79
N GLN A 736 -8.90 -13.74 -14.45
CA GLN A 736 -10.06 -14.30 -15.17
C GLN A 736 -11.31 -13.42 -15.03
N LYS A 737 -11.56 -12.84 -13.85
CA LYS A 737 -12.55 -11.76 -13.71
C LYS A 737 -11.97 -10.54 -14.41
N ARG A 738 -12.33 -10.37 -15.68
CA ARG A 738 -12.04 -9.16 -16.44
C ARG A 738 -12.85 -8.00 -15.84
N MET A 739 -12.17 -6.93 -15.41
CA MET A 739 -12.76 -5.61 -15.12
C MET A 739 -13.16 -4.89 -16.42
N PHE A 740 -14.10 -5.48 -17.15
CA PHE A 740 -14.49 -5.11 -18.53
C PHE A 740 -16.00 -5.21 -18.73
N ASP A 741 -16.76 -4.41 -17.97
CA ASP A 741 -18.16 -4.11 -18.27
C ASP A 741 -18.28 -2.61 -18.60
N ASP A 742 -17.72 -2.21 -19.76
CA ASP A 742 -18.30 -1.16 -20.65
C ASP A 742 -17.40 -0.88 -21.87
N GLN A 743 -16.12 -0.54 -21.67
CA GLN A 743 -15.34 0.13 -22.73
C GLN A 743 -14.75 -0.75 -23.85
N SER A 744 -14.60 -2.07 -23.68
CA SER A 744 -13.99 -2.94 -24.71
C SER A 744 -14.88 -3.27 -25.92
N ASN A 745 -16.11 -2.75 -25.96
CA ASN A 745 -16.99 -2.83 -27.13
C ASN A 745 -17.04 -1.52 -27.94
N ALA A 746 -16.30 -0.47 -27.54
CA ALA A 746 -16.12 0.70 -28.38
C ALA A 746 -15.21 0.36 -29.58
N PRO A 747 -15.59 0.68 -30.83
CA PRO A 747 -14.71 0.46 -31.99
C PRO A 747 -13.46 1.33 -31.87
N ILE A 748 -12.30 0.78 -32.22
CA ILE A 748 -11.00 1.45 -32.13
C ILE A 748 -10.95 2.62 -33.12
N ALA A 749 -11.20 3.83 -32.63
CA ALA A 749 -11.08 5.06 -33.41
C ALA A 749 -9.59 5.39 -33.64
N SER A 750 -9.17 5.48 -34.91
CA SER A 750 -7.78 5.76 -35.27
C SER A 750 -7.41 7.23 -35.06
N PRO A 751 -6.37 7.56 -34.25
CA PRO A 751 -6.01 8.95 -33.93
C PRO A 751 -5.14 9.62 -35.02
N PHE A 752 -5.56 9.53 -36.29
CA PHE A 752 -4.91 10.24 -37.41
C PHE A 752 -5.94 10.80 -38.40
N ALA A 753 -6.65 11.84 -37.98
CA ALA A 753 -7.39 12.72 -38.87
C ALA A 753 -6.81 14.14 -38.77
N GLN A 754 -6.20 14.65 -39.85
CA GLN A 754 -5.76 16.04 -39.89
C GLN A 754 -6.98 16.99 -39.93
N PRO A 755 -6.90 18.18 -39.30
CA PRO A 755 -7.99 19.15 -39.33
C PRO A 755 -8.20 19.67 -40.76
N SER A 756 -9.34 19.30 -41.35
CA SER A 756 -9.81 19.93 -42.60
C SER A 756 -10.41 21.31 -42.30
N PRO A 757 -10.34 22.29 -43.22
CA PRO A 757 -10.73 23.67 -42.93
C PRO A 757 -12.22 23.82 -42.61
N LEU A 758 -12.53 24.69 -41.64
CA LEU A 758 -13.91 25.08 -41.32
C LEU A 758 -14.54 25.85 -42.48
N LEU A 759 -15.69 25.36 -42.96
CA LEU A 759 -16.65 26.15 -43.73
C LEU A 759 -17.58 26.88 -42.75
N PRO A 760 -18.00 28.12 -43.02
CA PRO A 760 -18.80 28.90 -42.08
C PRO A 760 -20.29 28.50 -42.09
N ASP A 761 -20.87 28.38 -40.90
CA ASP A 761 -22.31 28.14 -40.72
C ASP A 761 -23.18 29.29 -41.23
N SER A 762 -24.41 28.96 -41.62
CA SER A 762 -25.48 29.91 -41.97
C SER A 762 -26.57 29.94 -40.87
N PRO A 763 -27.30 31.07 -40.72
CA PRO A 763 -27.66 31.55 -39.38
C PRO A 763 -29.00 31.07 -38.80
N ALA A 764 -29.09 31.17 -37.47
CA ALA A 764 -30.33 31.06 -36.70
C ALA A 764 -31.31 32.24 -36.97
N PRO A 765 -32.62 32.08 -36.71
CA PRO A 765 -33.65 33.02 -37.17
C PRO A 765 -33.76 34.32 -36.35
N GLN A 766 -34.37 35.33 -36.98
CA GLN A 766 -34.49 36.71 -36.46
C GLN A 766 -35.64 36.91 -35.46
N VAL A 767 -35.49 37.94 -34.61
CA VAL A 767 -36.58 38.69 -33.97
C VAL A 767 -36.31 40.18 -34.19
N ALA A 768 -37.34 40.97 -34.52
CA ALA A 768 -37.26 42.43 -34.77
C ALA A 768 -37.11 43.22 -33.44
N ILE A 769 -36.79 44.53 -33.36
CA ILE A 769 -37.32 45.71 -34.06
C ILE A 769 -36.21 46.79 -34.25
N SER A 770 -36.46 47.82 -35.07
CA SER A 770 -35.51 48.80 -35.68
C SER A 770 -35.75 50.26 -35.21
N PRO A 771 -35.27 51.34 -35.90
CA PRO A 771 -33.91 51.86 -36.24
C PRO A 771 -33.71 53.31 -35.64
N PRO A 772 -32.92 54.32 -36.15
CA PRO A 772 -31.95 54.40 -37.28
C PRO A 772 -30.60 55.19 -37.08
N PHE A 773 -29.58 54.83 -37.91
CA PHE A 773 -28.57 55.61 -38.72
C PHE A 773 -28.01 57.02 -38.31
N PRO A 774 -26.85 57.51 -38.87
CA PRO A 774 -26.05 57.00 -40.01
C PRO A 774 -24.48 56.91 -39.88
N GLN A 775 -23.91 56.31 -40.94
CA GLN A 775 -22.54 56.30 -41.54
C GLN A 775 -21.82 57.68 -41.63
N PRO A 776 -20.47 57.83 -41.92
CA PRO A 776 -19.81 57.21 -43.10
C PRO A 776 -18.25 56.98 -43.25
N ILE A 777 -17.91 56.09 -44.20
CA ILE A 777 -16.79 56.14 -45.21
C ILE A 777 -15.33 55.69 -44.85
N ALA A 778 -14.64 55.12 -45.87
CA ALA A 778 -13.26 54.59 -45.95
C ALA A 778 -12.47 55.32 -47.09
N PRO A 779 -11.43 54.81 -47.85
CA PRO A 779 -10.63 53.55 -47.85
C PRO A 779 -9.08 53.87 -47.79
N SER A 780 -8.05 53.32 -48.48
CA SER A 780 -7.83 52.28 -49.54
C SER A 780 -6.31 51.92 -49.74
N ASN A 781 -6.06 50.73 -50.34
CA ASN A 781 -4.93 50.35 -51.24
C ASN A 781 -3.52 49.93 -50.71
N ALA A 782 -2.86 49.10 -51.55
CA ALA A 782 -1.52 48.47 -51.45
C ALA A 782 -0.68 48.85 -52.73
N PRO A 783 0.33 48.11 -53.32
CA PRO A 783 0.93 46.78 -53.03
C PRO A 783 2.47 46.55 -53.23
N ILE A 784 2.97 45.39 -52.74
CA ILE A 784 3.96 44.40 -53.29
C ILE A 784 5.18 44.85 -54.16
N ALA A 785 6.43 44.44 -53.79
CA ALA A 785 7.48 43.81 -54.68
C ALA A 785 8.86 43.52 -53.99
N SER A 786 9.75 42.75 -54.64
CA SER A 786 11.18 42.39 -54.30
C SER A 786 11.99 42.22 -55.63
N PRO A 787 13.20 41.59 -55.82
CA PRO A 787 14.22 40.97 -54.91
C PRO A 787 15.76 41.10 -55.30
N ILE A 788 16.66 40.47 -54.51
CA ILE A 788 17.99 39.80 -54.83
C ILE A 788 19.21 40.53 -55.49
N ALA A 789 20.43 40.37 -54.91
CA ALA A 789 21.76 40.16 -55.57
C ALA A 789 22.94 39.82 -54.57
N GLN A 790 24.09 39.29 -55.07
CA GLN A 790 25.38 38.96 -54.39
C GLN A 790 26.59 39.41 -55.30
N PRO A 791 27.92 39.10 -55.12
CA PRO A 791 28.70 38.34 -54.09
C PRO A 791 30.09 38.95 -53.64
N SER A 792 30.96 38.11 -53.05
CA SER A 792 32.28 38.26 -52.35
C SER A 792 33.52 38.57 -53.27
N PRO A 793 34.85 38.43 -52.89
CA PRO A 793 35.54 37.95 -51.64
C PRO A 793 36.89 38.65 -51.19
N LEU A 794 37.41 38.31 -49.97
CA LEU A 794 38.81 37.89 -49.64
C LEU A 794 39.15 37.87 -48.10
N LEU A 795 40.32 37.34 -47.72
CA LEU A 795 40.84 36.95 -46.37
C LEU A 795 41.82 38.00 -45.75
N PRO A 796 42.43 37.89 -44.52
CA PRO A 796 42.53 36.75 -43.57
C PRO A 796 42.45 37.01 -42.03
N GLU A 797 42.56 35.91 -41.25
CA GLU A 797 43.15 35.76 -39.88
C GLU A 797 42.49 36.29 -38.57
N SER A 798 42.95 35.72 -37.44
CA SER A 798 42.47 35.86 -36.02
C SER A 798 43.50 36.64 -35.17
N PRO A 799 43.25 37.14 -33.93
CA PRO A 799 42.77 36.39 -32.74
C PRO A 799 41.85 37.18 -31.74
N ALA A 800 41.64 36.62 -30.54
CA ALA A 800 40.95 37.23 -29.36
C ALA A 800 41.89 38.19 -28.55
N PRO A 801 41.51 38.93 -27.45
CA PRO A 801 40.37 38.71 -26.52
C PRO A 801 39.73 39.96 -25.80
N GLN A 802 38.90 39.69 -24.76
CA GLN A 802 38.58 40.47 -23.51
C GLN A 802 37.64 41.73 -23.44
N VAL A 803 36.55 41.57 -22.64
CA VAL A 803 36.12 42.36 -21.43
C VAL A 803 35.54 43.82 -21.52
N ALA A 804 34.61 44.14 -20.58
CA ALA A 804 34.10 45.47 -20.12
C ALA A 804 33.01 46.20 -20.97
N ILE A 805 32.07 47.04 -20.46
CA ILE A 805 31.63 47.44 -19.08
C ILE A 805 30.17 47.99 -19.11
N SER A 806 29.50 48.10 -17.94
CA SER A 806 28.12 48.66 -17.71
C SER A 806 28.00 50.19 -17.93
N PRO A 807 26.79 50.80 -17.90
CA PRO A 807 26.15 51.33 -16.65
C PRO A 807 24.58 51.21 -16.73
N PRO A 808 23.68 51.97 -16.03
CA PRO A 808 23.78 52.96 -14.94
C PRO A 808 22.82 52.69 -13.73
N PHE A 809 22.34 53.72 -13.02
CA PHE A 809 21.48 53.71 -11.81
C PHE A 809 20.73 55.05 -11.62
N PRO A 810 19.77 55.15 -10.67
CA PRO A 810 19.58 56.36 -9.85
C PRO A 810 19.72 56.11 -8.33
N GLN A 811 19.76 57.20 -7.54
CA GLN A 811 20.14 57.30 -6.11
C GLN A 811 19.06 58.09 -5.32
N PRO A 812 18.94 57.97 -3.97
CA PRO A 812 19.60 58.97 -3.09
C PRO A 812 19.94 58.60 -1.60
N ILE A 813 21.14 59.04 -1.17
CA ILE A 813 21.44 59.76 0.11
C ILE A 813 21.56 58.96 1.45
N ALA A 814 22.49 59.41 2.30
CA ALA A 814 22.76 59.00 3.70
C ALA A 814 22.85 60.23 4.64
N PRO A 815 22.92 60.05 5.98
CA PRO A 815 24.15 60.44 6.69
C PRO A 815 24.53 59.56 7.92
N SER A 816 25.65 59.88 8.56
CA SER A 816 26.23 59.20 9.73
C SER A 816 25.81 59.78 11.09
N ASN A 817 26.03 59.03 12.20
CA ASN A 817 26.82 59.45 13.38
C ASN A 817 26.67 58.52 14.61
N ALA A 818 27.68 58.48 15.48
CA ALA A 818 27.65 58.06 16.90
C ALA A 818 27.55 59.34 17.80
N PRO A 819 27.41 59.36 19.16
CA PRO A 819 27.99 58.40 20.15
C PRO A 819 27.34 58.24 21.58
N ILE A 820 27.99 57.46 22.46
CA ILE A 820 28.20 57.65 23.95
C ILE A 820 27.13 57.29 25.03
N ALA A 821 27.64 56.70 26.14
CA ALA A 821 27.22 56.67 27.57
C ALA A 821 26.20 55.64 28.17
N SER A 822 26.75 54.57 28.81
CA SER A 822 26.82 54.28 30.28
C SER A 822 25.52 54.20 31.16
N PRO A 823 25.54 53.80 32.48
CA PRO A 823 26.66 53.44 33.41
C PRO A 823 26.43 52.23 34.39
N ILE A 824 27.37 52.01 35.35
CA ILE A 824 27.28 51.22 36.63
C ILE A 824 27.33 49.67 36.53
N ALA A 825 28.07 48.89 37.35
CA ALA A 825 29.27 49.09 38.20
C ALA A 825 29.93 47.72 38.60
N GLN A 826 31.08 47.75 39.28
CA GLN A 826 31.90 46.58 39.70
C GLN A 826 31.39 45.86 40.98
N PRO A 827 31.94 44.68 41.35
CA PRO A 827 33.19 44.66 42.16
C PRO A 827 34.27 43.66 41.68
N SER A 828 35.48 43.81 42.25
CA SER A 828 36.68 42.98 42.05
C SER A 828 37.24 42.49 43.43
N PRO A 829 38.46 41.93 43.54
CA PRO A 829 38.82 40.54 43.24
C PRO A 829 39.46 39.81 44.45
N LEU A 830 39.84 38.52 44.32
CA LEU A 830 40.90 37.90 45.14
C LEU A 830 41.51 36.64 44.46
N LEU A 831 42.69 36.22 44.93
CA LEU A 831 43.57 35.12 44.44
C LEU A 831 43.91 34.17 45.62
N PRO A 832 44.69 33.09 45.46
CA PRO A 832 44.66 32.02 44.44
C PRO A 832 44.66 30.59 45.09
N GLY A 833 44.60 29.52 44.30
CA GLY A 833 44.81 28.15 44.82
C GLY A 833 44.98 27.05 43.74
N SER A 834 46.10 26.33 43.78
CA SER A 834 46.45 25.18 42.93
C SER A 834 46.44 23.87 43.75
N PRO A 835 46.57 22.64 43.18
CA PRO A 835 46.75 22.27 41.77
C PRO A 835 45.75 21.21 41.25
N ALA A 836 45.83 20.87 39.96
CA ALA A 836 45.12 19.73 39.35
C ALA A 836 45.93 18.41 39.43
N PRO A 837 45.28 17.24 39.58
CA PRO A 837 45.93 15.93 39.44
C PRO A 837 46.13 15.54 37.97
N GLN A 838 47.05 14.61 37.73
CA GLN A 838 47.53 14.22 36.40
C GLN A 838 46.63 13.18 35.71
N VAL A 839 46.50 13.28 34.38
CA VAL A 839 45.95 12.20 33.54
C VAL A 839 47.07 11.19 33.24
N ALA A 840 46.85 9.92 33.57
CA ALA A 840 47.81 8.85 33.30
C ALA A 840 47.69 8.31 31.86
N VAL A 841 48.84 8.07 31.21
CA VAL A 841 48.94 7.43 29.91
C VAL A 841 49.40 5.98 30.09
N LEU A 842 48.70 5.02 29.46
CA LEU A 842 49.04 3.60 29.43
C LEU A 842 48.88 3.02 28.00
N PRO A 843 49.52 1.87 27.69
CA PRO A 843 50.06 1.60 26.35
C PRO A 843 49.11 0.90 25.36
N PRO A 844 49.44 0.89 24.05
CA PRO A 844 48.64 0.22 23.02
C PRO A 844 48.67 -1.31 23.12
N PHE A 845 47.57 -1.93 22.72
CA PHE A 845 47.43 -3.39 22.56
C PHE A 845 47.58 -3.83 21.08
N PRO A 846 47.91 -5.11 20.81
CA PRO A 846 48.54 -5.53 19.56
C PRO A 846 47.56 -5.87 18.42
N GLN A 847 48.10 -6.01 17.21
CA GLN A 847 47.33 -6.39 16.01
C GLN A 847 46.92 -7.89 16.00
N PRO A 848 45.81 -8.24 15.32
CA PRO A 848 45.41 -9.64 15.12
C PRO A 848 46.38 -10.39 14.20
N ILE A 849 46.66 -11.65 14.53
CA ILE A 849 47.46 -12.57 13.70
C ILE A 849 46.52 -13.33 12.76
N ALA A 850 46.88 -13.40 11.47
CA ALA A 850 46.12 -14.17 10.48
C ALA A 850 46.43 -15.69 10.56
N PRO A 851 45.42 -16.57 10.51
CA PRO A 851 45.63 -18.01 10.34
C PRO A 851 45.87 -18.36 8.85
N SER A 852 46.87 -19.19 8.59
CA SER A 852 47.15 -19.80 7.28
C SER A 852 46.36 -21.11 7.08
N PRO A 853 46.13 -21.58 5.83
CA PRO A 853 45.17 -22.64 5.56
C PRO A 853 45.72 -24.05 5.84
N GLN A 854 44.82 -24.97 6.19
CA GLN A 854 45.02 -26.41 6.07
C GLN A 854 43.86 -27.06 5.29
N SER A 855 44.17 -28.15 4.60
CA SER A 855 43.30 -28.87 3.68
C SER A 855 42.86 -30.22 4.26
N GLY A 856 41.67 -30.70 3.89
CA GLY A 856 41.25 -32.06 4.24
C GLY A 856 39.76 -32.37 4.01
N TRP A 857 39.46 -32.84 2.79
CA TRP A 857 38.25 -33.59 2.37
C TRP A 857 36.89 -32.89 2.54
#